data_AF-A0A7X4ERL2-F1
#
_entry.id   AF-A0A7X4ERL2-F1
#
_cell.length_a   1.000
_cell.length_b   1.000
_cell.length_c   1.000
_cell.angle_alpha   90.00
_cell.angle_beta   90.00
_cell.angle_gamma   90.00
#
_symmetry.space_group_name_H-M   'P 1'
#
loop_
_entity.id
_entity.type
_entity.pdbx_description
1 polymer ?
#
loop_
_entity_poly.entity_id
_entity_poly.type
_entity_poly.pdbx_seq_one_letter_code
_entity_poly.pdbx_strand_id
1 'polypeptide(L)'
;MWHVTARMAWHDNGWNGTVCNDPASNTYCTGSHSLLSERLAREKCVSVERDHAGQKLDTSLPEYLPPCFWSSCAFAEGETETVHRHPFAHYRKHKQIKGVLPPNSIYTWPFRLSITQHSQRQFGQYFPDLEQRIDHYCDRLEIDRSLIFFYLNYDNPVSADEYRYALVGCARLSDLQTTGHFDFDATELQEIRSGDGMQNFPTLNWALRLSHDGNGSSVRLPYQEYLAHIAEHPDDERKLEEIRILIEEPALVPGFKYVSEQINHDHALLLLYKLKRAFAAAREHGIVDIGDADKVIDQYIGELWALRGLYPGLGAVVSVLQDLAEGELRKENPSGQRFVECLLRTNPSKDILDTAFELLAGTGPLPSELSEHRHTVRDARAGFKDHAHLTDILRKLRLFALTSRQIGRIIYPEHDGPDAFGGRGITALEIAENPYLLAESYKSATDKRGEERADLDREQRTDGPIDYFTIDIGMFPDQQYIERDDELQNLTVAGPQRLRAFAIEALNRHQELGHSFASLDALVEEARKHPLFYKEKFALSAIHFLSDRHLSHIRERMHVQTVDGKHFFYLQETKDAEEIVARFVGERIEFSDRDFDLTWLEDYLEGEAVKIAENISNFDDEKFKEERRRLIEGGLQRPFYCVTGRPGSGKTHAVQAVLDRLDKAGETATVLAPTGKAALRLSENVSANALWKTETIDRWIYRSGLASFLDGGVSLKTMERSKYYKGTDNIVIDEMSMVDLPHLALVFQALEVHQPGSIKRVILVGDENQLPPIGCGRPFHDIIAHLREEPEREQRNLVRLLSNCRQQQDDTVLQAAHLFAGKNRYHTDLLEGLLLGGDISPYLKVQYWDNADELQGQVEEFLAQVLSEAEQHTV
;
A
#
# COMPACT_ATOMS: atom_id res chain seq x y z
N MET A 1 -21.06 3.21 18.83
CA MET A 1 -20.23 4.42 18.71
C MET A 1 -19.07 4.17 17.77
N TRP A 2 -18.69 5.16 16.95
CA TRP A 2 -17.56 5.12 16.01
C TRP A 2 -16.72 6.41 16.10
N HIS A 3 -15.52 6.39 15.53
CA HIS A 3 -14.68 7.57 15.32
C HIS A 3 -14.63 7.90 13.82
N VAL A 4 -14.23 9.11 13.47
CA VAL A 4 -14.26 9.61 12.09
C VAL A 4 -12.86 9.98 11.62
N THR A 5 -12.54 9.65 10.37
CA THR A 5 -11.35 10.16 9.68
C THR A 5 -11.74 11.30 8.75
N ALA A 6 -10.90 12.32 8.63
CA ALA A 6 -11.16 13.48 7.78
C ALA A 6 -9.91 13.86 6.97
N ARG A 7 -10.02 13.78 5.64
CA ARG A 7 -8.93 14.16 4.74
C ARG A 7 -8.76 15.65 4.68
N MET A 8 -7.50 16.08 4.64
CA MET A 8 -7.10 17.46 4.47
C MET A 8 -6.29 17.62 3.19
N ALA A 9 -6.31 18.82 2.61
CA ALA A 9 -5.27 19.22 1.66
C ALA A 9 -4.03 19.65 2.45
N TRP A 10 -2.81 19.44 1.93
CA TRP A 10 -1.63 20.05 2.55
C TRP A 10 -1.77 21.59 2.59
N HIS A 11 -1.34 22.19 3.70
CA HIS A 11 -1.39 23.63 3.91
C HIS A 11 -0.15 24.09 4.67
N ASP A 12 0.61 25.04 4.11
CA ASP A 12 1.92 25.42 4.68
C ASP A 12 1.79 26.16 6.01
N ASN A 13 0.66 26.84 6.22
CA ASN A 13 0.40 27.58 7.46
C ASN A 13 -0.32 26.73 8.53
N GLY A 14 -0.18 25.40 8.51
CA GLY A 14 -0.69 24.53 9.57
C GLY A 14 -2.21 24.52 9.72
N TRP A 15 -2.95 24.73 8.62
CA TRP A 15 -4.42 24.75 8.58
C TRP A 15 -5.06 25.72 9.60
N ASN A 16 -4.53 26.95 9.64
CA ASN A 16 -4.96 28.02 10.54
C ASN A 16 -6.05 28.96 9.98
N GLY A 17 -6.68 28.62 8.85
CA GLY A 17 -7.73 29.42 8.20
C GLY A 17 -7.24 30.64 7.42
N THR A 18 -5.95 30.69 7.06
CA THR A 18 -5.36 31.73 6.22
C THR A 18 -4.95 31.20 4.85
N VAL A 19 -4.75 32.08 3.87
CA VAL A 19 -4.06 31.75 2.62
C VAL A 19 -2.61 31.36 2.93
N CYS A 20 -2.05 30.34 2.27
CA CYS A 20 -0.66 29.94 2.43
C CYS A 20 0.32 31.13 2.28
N ASN A 21 1.46 31.09 2.97
CA ASN A 21 2.46 32.17 2.88
C ASN A 21 3.11 32.25 1.49
N ASP A 22 3.25 31.11 0.81
CA ASP A 22 3.62 31.05 -0.59
C ASP A 22 2.70 30.08 -1.35
N PRO A 23 1.53 30.55 -1.79
CA PRO A 23 0.55 29.70 -2.46
C PRO A 23 1.06 29.09 -3.76
N ALA A 24 2.08 29.67 -4.39
CA ALA A 24 2.60 29.18 -5.66
C ALA A 24 3.60 28.04 -5.48
N SER A 25 4.43 28.10 -4.44
CA SER A 25 5.36 27.01 -4.12
C SER A 25 4.66 25.78 -3.55
N ASN A 26 3.41 25.92 -3.06
CA ASN A 26 2.61 24.79 -2.59
C ASN A 26 1.98 23.99 -3.75
N THR A 27 2.80 23.13 -4.36
CA THR A 27 2.39 22.22 -5.44
C THR A 27 1.53 21.06 -4.94
N TYR A 28 1.69 20.65 -3.68
CA TYR A 28 0.92 19.58 -3.04
C TYR A 28 -0.58 19.89 -2.96
N CYS A 29 -0.94 21.16 -2.73
CA CYS A 29 -2.34 21.60 -2.74
C CYS A 29 -3.04 21.30 -4.09
N THR A 30 -2.29 21.33 -5.20
CA THR A 30 -2.82 21.21 -6.57
C THR A 30 -2.56 19.85 -7.24
N GLY A 31 -1.97 18.89 -6.53
CA GLY A 31 -1.74 17.57 -7.09
C GLY A 31 -3.02 16.76 -7.31
N SER A 32 -2.91 15.66 -8.07
CA SER A 32 -4.04 14.80 -8.48
C SER A 32 -4.65 13.97 -7.33
N HIS A 33 -3.90 13.80 -6.26
CA HIS A 33 -4.20 13.07 -5.04
C HIS A 33 -4.36 13.97 -3.80
N SER A 34 -4.59 15.27 -3.95
CA SER A 34 -4.93 16.18 -2.84
C SER A 34 -6.36 15.91 -2.32
N LEU A 35 -7.02 16.92 -1.74
CA LEU A 35 -8.42 16.83 -1.29
C LEU A 35 -9.39 17.06 -2.45
N LEU A 36 -10.40 16.18 -2.58
CA LEU A 36 -11.41 16.21 -3.65
C LEU A 36 -10.81 16.11 -5.07
N SER A 37 -9.72 15.36 -5.24
CA SER A 37 -9.05 15.13 -6.52
C SER A 37 -8.65 16.45 -7.20
N GLU A 38 -8.77 16.57 -8.52
CA GLU A 38 -8.41 17.78 -9.26
C GLU A 38 -9.34 18.98 -8.99
N ARG A 39 -10.33 18.88 -8.08
CA ARG A 39 -11.23 20.01 -7.81
C ARG A 39 -10.47 21.19 -7.22
N LEU A 40 -9.56 20.97 -6.28
CA LEU A 40 -8.72 22.06 -5.75
C LEU A 40 -7.91 22.71 -6.86
N ALA A 41 -7.19 21.91 -7.66
CA ALA A 41 -6.36 22.39 -8.76
C ALA A 41 -7.13 23.26 -9.77
N ARG A 42 -8.34 22.85 -10.14
CA ARG A 42 -9.20 23.59 -11.08
C ARG A 42 -9.77 24.90 -10.53
N GLU A 43 -9.85 25.04 -9.21
CA GLU A 43 -10.49 26.16 -8.53
C GLU A 43 -9.50 27.13 -7.87
N LYS A 44 -8.23 26.72 -7.71
CA LYS A 44 -7.16 27.53 -7.15
C LYS A 44 -6.85 28.72 -8.07
N CYS A 45 -6.70 29.91 -7.50
CA CYS A 45 -6.39 31.12 -8.25
C CYS A 45 -5.12 31.73 -7.67
N VAL A 46 -3.97 31.19 -8.09
CA VAL A 46 -2.66 31.53 -7.54
C VAL A 46 -2.38 33.04 -7.60
N SER A 47 -2.79 33.72 -8.68
CA SER A 47 -2.61 35.17 -8.81
C SER A 47 -3.33 35.96 -7.72
N VAL A 48 -4.55 35.55 -7.34
CA VAL A 48 -5.33 36.22 -6.28
C VAL A 48 -4.78 35.83 -4.90
N GLU A 49 -4.45 34.55 -4.70
CA GLU A 49 -3.93 34.04 -3.44
C GLU A 49 -2.56 34.66 -3.09
N ARG A 50 -1.67 34.87 -4.07
CA ARG A 50 -0.37 35.55 -3.86
C ARG A 50 -0.55 36.93 -3.23
N ASP A 51 -1.49 37.73 -3.71
CA ASP A 51 -1.75 39.09 -3.20
C ASP A 51 -2.32 39.10 -1.77
N HIS A 52 -2.81 37.95 -1.29
CA HIS A 52 -3.47 37.80 0.01
C HIS A 52 -2.78 36.74 0.89
N ALA A 53 -1.52 36.42 0.62
CA ALA A 53 -0.73 35.47 1.40
C ALA A 53 -0.75 35.78 2.90
N GLY A 54 -1.03 34.77 3.73
CA GLY A 54 -1.15 34.90 5.19
C GLY A 54 -2.42 35.60 5.70
N GLN A 55 -3.30 36.08 4.82
CA GLN A 55 -4.56 36.72 5.21
C GLN A 55 -5.70 35.69 5.35
N LYS A 56 -6.78 36.06 6.05
CA LYS A 56 -7.96 35.18 6.21
C LYS A 56 -8.61 34.85 4.87
N LEU A 57 -9.11 33.62 4.74
CA LEU A 57 -9.64 33.06 3.49
C LEU A 57 -10.92 33.74 2.98
N ASP A 58 -11.70 34.39 3.83
CA ASP A 58 -13.03 34.90 3.52
C ASP A 58 -13.10 36.43 3.42
N THR A 59 -12.86 37.12 4.54
CA THR A 59 -13.05 38.57 4.71
C THR A 59 -12.09 39.38 3.86
N SER A 60 -10.97 38.77 3.48
CA SER A 60 -9.94 39.37 2.65
C SER A 60 -10.17 39.15 1.15
N LEU A 61 -11.14 38.29 0.77
CA LEU A 61 -11.34 37.85 -0.62
C LEU A 61 -12.84 37.74 -1.01
N PRO A 62 -13.58 38.86 -1.08
CA PRO A 62 -15.04 38.83 -1.25
C PRO A 62 -15.52 38.22 -2.58
N GLU A 63 -14.69 38.23 -3.63
CA GLU A 63 -15.02 37.67 -4.95
C GLU A 63 -14.47 36.25 -5.18
N TYR A 64 -13.63 35.76 -4.25
CA TYR A 64 -12.89 34.50 -4.41
C TYR A 64 -12.67 33.81 -3.07
N LEU A 65 -13.32 32.67 -2.83
CA LEU A 65 -12.99 31.84 -1.67
C LEU A 65 -11.99 30.76 -2.11
N PRO A 66 -10.76 30.72 -1.55
CA PRO A 66 -9.79 29.69 -1.90
C PRO A 66 -10.38 28.32 -1.60
N PRO A 67 -10.35 27.37 -2.56
CA PRO A 67 -11.10 26.13 -2.44
C PRO A 67 -10.60 25.26 -1.27
N CYS A 68 -9.40 25.48 -0.74
CA CYS A 68 -8.89 24.80 0.44
C CYS A 68 -9.67 25.13 1.73
N PHE A 69 -10.60 26.09 1.75
CA PHE A 69 -11.43 26.43 2.92
C PHE A 69 -12.11 25.21 3.55
N TRP A 70 -12.36 24.16 2.76
CA TRP A 70 -12.95 22.92 3.25
C TRP A 70 -12.18 22.32 4.42
N SER A 71 -10.85 22.36 4.42
CA SER A 71 -10.02 21.72 5.46
C SER A 71 -8.98 22.63 6.11
N SER A 72 -8.62 23.74 5.47
CA SER A 72 -7.63 24.69 5.98
C SER A 72 -8.06 25.44 7.24
N CYS A 73 -9.31 25.32 7.68
CA CYS A 73 -9.81 25.94 8.92
C CYS A 73 -9.79 24.99 10.13
N ALA A 74 -9.26 23.77 9.98
CA ALA A 74 -9.30 22.76 11.04
C ALA A 74 -8.65 23.24 12.35
N PHE A 75 -7.64 24.12 12.30
CA PHE A 75 -7.02 24.71 13.49
C PHE A 75 -7.12 26.25 13.49
N ALA A 76 -8.16 26.80 12.86
CA ALA A 76 -8.39 28.24 12.82
C ALA A 76 -9.05 28.74 14.12
N GLU A 77 -8.57 29.86 14.66
CA GLU A 77 -9.16 30.49 15.86
C GLU A 77 -10.45 31.28 15.58
N GLY A 78 -10.70 31.65 14.32
CA GLY A 78 -11.85 32.45 13.91
C GLY A 78 -12.80 31.70 12.98
N GLU A 79 -14.03 32.18 12.90
CA GLU A 79 -14.98 31.72 11.89
C GLU A 79 -14.54 32.13 10.47
N THR A 80 -15.05 31.39 9.48
CA THR A 80 -14.80 31.63 8.05
C THR A 80 -16.12 31.54 7.28
N GLU A 81 -16.48 32.56 6.52
CA GLU A 81 -17.62 32.50 5.60
C GLU A 81 -17.34 31.52 4.46
N THR A 82 -18.32 30.67 4.15
CA THR A 82 -18.14 29.59 3.18
C THR A 82 -19.25 29.54 2.15
N VAL A 83 -18.89 29.06 0.96
CA VAL A 83 -19.83 28.88 -0.15
C VAL A 83 -19.59 27.53 -0.82
N HIS A 84 -20.49 26.57 -0.60
CA HIS A 84 -20.50 25.33 -1.36
C HIS A 84 -21.16 25.57 -2.72
N ARG A 85 -20.36 25.43 -3.79
CA ARG A 85 -20.85 25.50 -5.16
C ARG A 85 -21.18 24.10 -5.66
N HIS A 86 -22.29 23.96 -6.38
CA HIS A 86 -22.69 22.67 -6.95
C HIS A 86 -21.57 22.07 -7.83
N PRO A 87 -21.30 20.75 -7.74
CA PRO A 87 -20.16 20.12 -8.43
C PRO A 87 -20.29 20.14 -9.96
N PHE A 88 -21.50 20.09 -10.51
CA PHE A 88 -21.71 20.21 -11.96
C PHE A 88 -21.48 21.64 -12.45
N ALA A 89 -20.65 21.77 -13.49
CA ALA A 89 -20.13 23.05 -13.98
C ALA A 89 -21.24 24.05 -14.36
N HIS A 90 -22.34 23.58 -14.97
CA HIS A 90 -23.44 24.45 -15.39
C HIS A 90 -24.23 25.03 -14.21
N TYR A 91 -24.35 24.33 -13.09
CA TYR A 91 -25.07 24.78 -11.90
C TYR A 91 -24.24 25.65 -10.95
N ARG A 92 -22.92 25.56 -11.06
CA ARG A 92 -21.96 26.08 -10.09
C ARG A 92 -22.10 27.57 -9.76
N LYS A 93 -22.56 28.40 -10.72
CA LYS A 93 -22.73 29.84 -10.54
C LYS A 93 -24.00 30.23 -9.81
N HIS A 94 -25.07 29.43 -9.88
CA HIS A 94 -26.40 29.82 -9.40
C HIS A 94 -27.01 28.87 -8.37
N LYS A 95 -26.48 27.65 -8.22
CA LYS A 95 -26.83 26.73 -7.12
C LYS A 95 -25.69 26.69 -6.11
N GLN A 96 -25.85 27.45 -5.03
CA GLN A 96 -24.84 27.64 -3.99
C GLN A 96 -25.49 27.55 -2.61
N ILE A 97 -24.78 26.95 -1.67
CA ILE A 97 -25.15 26.94 -0.26
C ILE A 97 -24.14 27.81 0.46
N LYS A 98 -24.61 28.92 1.02
CA LYS A 98 -23.80 29.82 1.85
C LYS A 98 -23.86 29.35 3.30
N GLY A 99 -22.74 29.42 3.99
CA GLY A 99 -22.64 29.03 5.38
C GLY A 99 -21.52 29.79 6.10
N VAL A 100 -21.36 29.46 7.37
CA VAL A 100 -20.24 29.90 8.19
C VAL A 100 -19.63 28.65 8.81
N LEU A 101 -18.31 28.52 8.65
CA LEU A 101 -17.51 27.49 9.28
C LEU A 101 -17.02 28.06 10.62
N PRO A 102 -17.39 27.47 11.77
CA PRO A 102 -16.90 27.91 13.07
C PRO A 102 -15.37 27.76 13.19
N PRO A 103 -14.76 28.33 14.24
CA PRO A 103 -13.38 28.02 14.61
C PRO A 103 -13.17 26.52 14.76
N ASN A 104 -11.97 26.04 14.43
CA ASN A 104 -11.56 24.65 14.60
C ASN A 104 -12.50 23.65 13.91
N SER A 105 -12.85 23.92 12.66
CA SER A 105 -13.83 23.13 11.91
C SER A 105 -13.36 22.78 10.50
N ILE A 106 -13.89 21.67 9.98
CA ILE A 106 -13.62 21.12 8.65
C ILE A 106 -14.93 20.67 7.99
N TYR A 107 -14.98 20.72 6.67
CA TYR A 107 -15.94 19.98 5.86
C TYR A 107 -15.33 18.66 5.35
N THR A 108 -16.08 17.58 5.46
CA THR A 108 -15.71 16.25 4.96
C THR A 108 -16.87 15.58 4.23
N TRP A 109 -16.61 14.49 3.51
CA TRP A 109 -17.62 13.78 2.70
C TRP A 109 -17.45 12.27 2.81
N PRO A 110 -18.48 11.52 3.23
CA PRO A 110 -18.45 10.05 3.21
C PRO A 110 -18.79 9.51 1.80
N PHE A 111 -17.95 9.78 0.80
CA PHE A 111 -18.26 9.50 -0.61
C PHE A 111 -18.64 8.04 -0.89
N ARG A 112 -18.06 7.08 -0.15
CA ARG A 112 -18.41 5.66 -0.29
C ARG A 112 -19.90 5.40 -0.14
N LEU A 113 -20.57 6.11 0.78
CA LEU A 113 -22.01 5.94 1.02
C LEU A 113 -22.88 6.55 -0.08
N SER A 114 -22.31 7.45 -0.90
CA SER A 114 -23.05 8.19 -1.93
C SER A 114 -23.10 7.51 -3.29
N ILE A 115 -22.03 6.82 -3.68
CA ILE A 115 -21.87 6.31 -5.05
C ILE A 115 -21.96 4.79 -5.06
N THR A 116 -22.89 4.26 -5.86
CA THR A 116 -23.06 2.82 -6.05
C THR A 116 -21.86 2.20 -6.78
N GLN A 117 -21.51 0.98 -6.40
CA GLN A 117 -20.44 0.18 -6.99
C GLN A 117 -21.01 -1.06 -7.66
N HIS A 118 -21.43 -2.06 -6.88
CA HIS A 118 -21.97 -3.30 -7.42
C HIS A 118 -23.42 -3.13 -7.91
N SER A 119 -24.20 -2.31 -7.21
CA SER A 119 -25.63 -2.09 -7.43
C SER A 119 -25.92 -1.00 -8.46
N GLN A 120 -24.91 -0.52 -9.19
CA GLN A 120 -25.07 0.55 -10.19
C GLN A 120 -26.10 0.22 -11.27
N ARG A 121 -26.19 -1.06 -11.68
CA ARG A 121 -27.21 -1.51 -12.64
C ARG A 121 -28.64 -1.47 -12.09
N GLN A 122 -28.79 -1.57 -10.77
CA GLN A 122 -30.09 -1.60 -10.11
C GLN A 122 -30.57 -0.19 -9.74
N PHE A 123 -29.68 0.65 -9.21
CA PHE A 123 -30.02 1.95 -8.64
C PHE A 123 -29.50 3.16 -9.43
N GLY A 124 -28.74 2.96 -10.52
CA GLY A 124 -27.98 4.04 -11.14
C GLY A 124 -26.79 4.45 -10.27
N GLN A 125 -26.28 5.67 -10.42
CA GLN A 125 -25.08 6.17 -9.75
C GLN A 125 -25.25 6.38 -8.24
N TYR A 126 -26.46 6.68 -7.78
CA TYR A 126 -26.76 7.04 -6.39
C TYR A 126 -27.74 6.06 -5.76
N PHE A 127 -27.58 5.82 -4.46
CA PHE A 127 -28.53 5.03 -3.69
C PHE A 127 -29.85 5.78 -3.49
N PRO A 128 -31.02 5.11 -3.57
CA PRO A 128 -32.32 5.74 -3.34
C PRO A 128 -32.51 6.18 -1.88
N ASP A 129 -31.77 5.57 -0.95
CA ASP A 129 -31.78 5.78 0.50
C ASP A 129 -30.58 6.61 0.99
N LEU A 130 -29.95 7.41 0.11
CA LEU A 130 -28.72 8.16 0.44
C LEU A 130 -28.86 9.02 1.70
N GLU A 131 -29.94 9.79 1.85
CA GLU A 131 -30.16 10.64 3.04
C GLU A 131 -30.13 9.81 4.34
N GLN A 132 -30.83 8.67 4.37
CA GLN A 132 -30.85 7.78 5.53
C GLN A 132 -29.45 7.21 5.84
N ARG A 133 -28.66 6.89 4.81
CA ARG A 133 -27.29 6.41 4.99
C ARG A 133 -26.39 7.48 5.61
N ILE A 134 -26.57 8.75 5.23
CA ILE A 134 -25.84 9.88 5.84
C ILE A 134 -26.30 10.11 7.28
N ASP A 135 -27.60 10.01 7.57
CA ASP A 135 -28.13 10.12 8.92
C ASP A 135 -27.57 9.01 9.82
N HIS A 136 -27.61 7.75 9.38
CA HIS A 136 -27.02 6.63 10.10
C HIS A 136 -25.49 6.76 10.28
N TYR A 137 -24.80 7.39 9.33
CA TYR A 137 -23.38 7.69 9.49
C TYR A 137 -23.19 8.71 10.63
N CYS A 138 -23.99 9.77 10.68
CA CYS A 138 -23.93 10.77 11.74
C CYS A 138 -24.33 10.21 13.12
N ASP A 139 -25.40 9.41 13.19
CA ASP A 139 -25.92 8.82 14.44
C ASP A 139 -24.92 7.88 15.14
N ARG A 140 -23.95 7.35 14.39
CA ARG A 140 -22.87 6.51 14.92
C ARG A 140 -21.77 7.31 15.62
N LEU A 141 -21.70 8.62 15.37
CA LEU A 141 -20.75 9.54 15.98
C LEU A 141 -21.40 10.21 17.19
N GLU A 142 -20.71 10.20 18.32
CA GLU A 142 -21.19 10.78 19.57
C GLU A 142 -20.38 12.03 19.90
N ILE A 143 -21.06 13.16 20.06
CA ILE A 143 -20.44 14.41 20.50
C ILE A 143 -19.78 14.22 21.87
N ASP A 144 -18.64 14.88 22.07
CA ASP A 144 -17.78 14.82 23.27
C ASP A 144 -17.15 13.45 23.57
N ARG A 145 -17.36 12.46 22.69
CA ARG A 145 -16.81 11.10 22.85
C ARG A 145 -16.06 10.64 21.61
N SER A 146 -16.62 10.86 20.43
CA SER A 146 -15.99 10.48 19.16
C SER A 146 -14.76 11.35 18.92
N LEU A 147 -13.80 10.77 18.21
CA LEU A 147 -12.55 11.42 17.85
C LEU A 147 -12.54 11.63 16.34
N ILE A 148 -11.95 12.75 15.92
CA ILE A 148 -11.64 13.08 14.55
C ILE A 148 -10.15 12.78 14.35
N PHE A 149 -9.82 11.95 13.37
CA PHE A 149 -8.45 11.70 12.94
C PHE A 149 -8.22 12.39 11.59
N PHE A 150 -7.37 13.42 11.61
CA PHE A 150 -7.04 14.20 10.44
C PHE A 150 -5.92 13.52 9.66
N TYR A 151 -6.01 13.51 8.33
CA TYR A 151 -4.99 12.86 7.51
C TYR A 151 -4.80 13.51 6.14
N LEU A 152 -3.64 13.22 5.53
CA LEU A 152 -3.25 13.62 4.18
C LEU A 152 -3.27 12.42 3.25
N ASN A 153 -3.64 12.68 2.01
CA ASN A 153 -3.47 11.74 0.90
C ASN A 153 -2.10 11.99 0.23
N TYR A 154 -1.80 11.34 -0.89
CA TYR A 154 -0.43 11.23 -1.42
C TYR A 154 0.24 12.56 -1.84
N ASP A 155 -0.51 13.64 -2.05
CA ASP A 155 0.09 14.95 -2.32
C ASP A 155 0.39 15.70 -1.01
N ASN A 156 1.54 15.39 -0.42
CA ASN A 156 2.06 16.10 0.74
C ASN A 156 3.59 15.90 0.89
N PRO A 157 4.32 16.82 1.55
CA PRO A 157 5.77 16.71 1.71
C PRO A 157 6.26 15.66 2.71
N VAL A 158 5.36 14.95 3.41
CA VAL A 158 5.71 14.01 4.48
C VAL A 158 5.76 12.56 3.99
N SER A 159 4.93 12.22 3.00
CA SER A 159 4.72 10.82 2.55
C SER A 159 4.46 10.65 1.06
N ALA A 160 4.70 11.68 0.24
CA ALA A 160 4.45 11.60 -1.21
C ALA A 160 5.27 10.52 -1.88
N ASP A 161 6.55 10.38 -1.51
CA ASP A 161 7.47 9.45 -2.15
C ASP A 161 7.07 7.98 -1.89
N GLU A 162 6.47 7.68 -0.73
CA GLU A 162 5.97 6.35 -0.39
C GLU A 162 4.55 6.06 -0.88
N TYR A 163 3.83 7.05 -1.41
CA TYR A 163 2.41 6.93 -1.76
C TYR A 163 1.56 6.37 -0.61
N ARG A 164 1.81 6.85 0.62
CA ARG A 164 1.06 6.46 1.83
C ARG A 164 0.22 7.60 2.36
N TYR A 165 -0.89 7.27 3.01
CA TYR A 165 -1.63 8.26 3.81
C TYR A 165 -0.81 8.62 5.05
N ALA A 166 -0.77 9.91 5.38
CA ALA A 166 -0.10 10.41 6.58
C ALA A 166 -1.11 10.97 7.57
N LEU A 167 -1.04 10.56 8.83
CA LEU A 167 -1.85 11.14 9.89
C LEU A 167 -1.33 12.55 10.20
N VAL A 168 -2.22 13.52 10.34
CA VAL A 168 -1.92 14.91 10.74
C VAL A 168 -2.06 15.09 12.25
N GLY A 169 -3.03 14.41 12.85
CA GLY A 169 -3.38 14.63 14.25
C GLY A 169 -4.74 14.08 14.60
N CYS A 170 -5.20 14.40 15.82
CA CYS A 170 -6.54 14.06 16.25
C CYS A 170 -7.15 15.14 17.16
N ALA A 171 -8.47 15.16 17.24
CA ALA A 171 -9.21 16.03 18.14
C ALA A 171 -10.53 15.38 18.60
N ARG A 172 -11.10 15.85 19.71
CA ARG A 172 -12.44 15.43 20.15
C ARG A 172 -13.52 16.13 19.33
N LEU A 173 -14.50 15.35 18.86
CA LEU A 173 -15.65 15.89 18.14
C LEU A 173 -16.56 16.66 19.12
N SER A 174 -16.75 17.96 18.87
CA SER A 174 -17.59 18.87 19.68
C SER A 174 -18.91 19.25 19.01
N ASP A 175 -18.96 19.23 17.67
CA ASP A 175 -20.17 19.52 16.89
C ASP A 175 -20.12 18.81 15.53
N LEU A 176 -21.29 18.39 15.05
CA LEU A 176 -21.50 17.70 13.78
C LEU A 176 -22.78 18.23 13.11
N GLN A 177 -22.67 18.74 11.88
CA GLN A 177 -23.82 19.22 11.11
C GLN A 177 -23.76 18.82 9.64
N THR A 178 -24.92 18.53 9.04
CA THR A 178 -25.07 18.41 7.59
C THR A 178 -25.21 19.79 6.96
N THR A 179 -24.87 19.92 5.68
CA THR A 179 -24.86 21.22 4.97
C THR A 179 -26.13 21.53 4.17
N GLY A 180 -27.16 20.68 4.26
CA GLY A 180 -28.46 20.91 3.63
C GLY A 180 -28.52 20.54 2.14
N HIS A 181 -29.45 21.16 1.40
CA HIS A 181 -29.76 20.80 0.02
C HIS A 181 -29.50 21.96 -0.95
N PHE A 182 -29.07 21.62 -2.16
CA PHE A 182 -29.11 22.55 -3.28
C PHE A 182 -30.55 22.75 -3.74
N ASP A 183 -30.88 23.98 -4.11
CA ASP A 183 -32.22 24.33 -4.58
C ASP A 183 -32.43 23.84 -6.01
N PHE A 184 -33.45 23.01 -6.24
CA PHE A 184 -33.84 22.44 -7.53
C PHE A 184 -35.35 22.56 -7.68
N ASP A 185 -35.81 23.04 -8.83
CA ASP A 185 -37.23 22.98 -9.15
C ASP A 185 -37.62 21.57 -9.65
N ALA A 186 -38.93 21.29 -9.64
CA ALA A 186 -39.44 19.97 -9.96
C ALA A 186 -39.19 19.56 -11.41
N THR A 187 -39.18 20.50 -12.36
CA THR A 187 -38.98 20.23 -13.78
C THR A 187 -37.52 19.90 -14.06
N GLU A 188 -36.60 20.73 -13.55
CA GLU A 188 -35.16 20.52 -13.64
C GLU A 188 -34.74 19.18 -13.02
N LEU A 189 -35.24 18.87 -11.83
CA LEU A 189 -34.94 17.61 -11.15
C LEU A 189 -35.46 16.40 -11.94
N GLN A 190 -36.65 16.52 -12.54
CA GLN A 190 -37.22 15.48 -13.40
C GLN A 190 -36.37 15.25 -14.66
N GLU A 191 -35.88 16.32 -15.30
CA GLU A 191 -34.99 16.23 -16.45
C GLU A 191 -33.70 15.49 -16.10
N ILE A 192 -33.04 15.84 -15.00
CA ILE A 192 -31.81 15.16 -14.55
C ILE A 192 -32.08 13.69 -14.27
N ARG A 193 -33.15 13.38 -13.52
CA ARG A 193 -33.49 12.00 -13.13
C ARG A 193 -33.96 11.13 -14.29
N SER A 194 -34.32 11.73 -15.42
CA SER A 194 -34.60 11.01 -16.67
C SER A 194 -33.32 10.56 -17.39
N GLY A 195 -32.16 11.11 -17.01
CA GLY A 195 -30.86 10.74 -17.55
C GLY A 195 -30.40 9.33 -17.18
N ASP A 196 -29.53 8.77 -18.01
CA ASP A 196 -29.00 7.43 -17.80
C ASP A 196 -28.20 7.33 -16.49
N GLY A 197 -28.59 6.38 -15.63
CA GLY A 197 -28.00 6.17 -14.31
C GLY A 197 -28.27 7.30 -13.28
N MET A 198 -29.13 8.27 -13.56
CA MET A 198 -29.34 9.45 -12.69
C MET A 198 -30.68 9.43 -11.93
N GLN A 199 -31.39 8.31 -11.92
CA GLN A 199 -32.77 8.19 -11.41
C GLN A 199 -32.88 8.63 -9.94
N ASN A 200 -31.83 8.43 -9.16
CA ASN A 200 -31.72 8.78 -7.75
C ASN A 200 -30.87 10.03 -7.51
N PHE A 201 -30.74 10.92 -8.49
CA PHE A 201 -29.93 12.13 -8.35
C PHE A 201 -30.32 12.91 -7.07
N PRO A 202 -29.38 13.14 -6.15
CA PRO A 202 -29.66 13.77 -4.87
C PRO A 202 -29.62 15.30 -4.98
N THR A 203 -30.51 15.95 -4.23
CA THR A 203 -30.42 17.40 -3.98
C THR A 203 -29.56 17.71 -2.75
N LEU A 204 -29.34 16.71 -1.89
CA LEU A 204 -28.51 16.81 -0.69
C LEU A 204 -27.05 17.16 -1.03
N ASN A 205 -26.51 18.19 -0.38
CA ASN A 205 -25.08 18.36 -0.25
C ASN A 205 -24.60 17.49 0.91
N TRP A 206 -24.08 16.30 0.62
CA TRP A 206 -23.64 15.36 1.66
C TRP A 206 -22.32 15.77 2.33
N ALA A 207 -21.94 17.05 2.29
CA ALA A 207 -20.84 17.57 3.10
C ALA A 207 -21.25 17.59 4.58
N LEU A 208 -20.37 17.11 5.44
CA LEU A 208 -20.49 17.12 6.88
C LEU A 208 -19.54 18.16 7.45
N ARG A 209 -20.02 19.02 8.34
CA ARG A 209 -19.21 19.93 9.14
C ARG A 209 -18.84 19.22 10.44
N LEU A 210 -17.54 19.07 10.69
CA LEU A 210 -17.01 18.58 11.96
C LEU A 210 -16.32 19.74 12.68
N SER A 211 -16.51 19.88 13.99
CA SER A 211 -15.84 20.88 14.82
C SER A 211 -15.19 20.25 16.04
N HIS A 212 -14.15 20.88 16.58
CA HIS A 212 -13.53 20.54 17.86
C HIS A 212 -13.23 21.78 18.71
N ASP A 213 -12.98 21.61 20.02
CA ASP A 213 -12.80 22.75 20.94
C ASP A 213 -11.42 23.43 20.87
N GLY A 214 -10.62 23.15 19.83
CA GLY A 214 -9.29 23.75 19.66
C GLY A 214 -8.27 23.42 20.76
N ASN A 215 -7.66 24.46 21.35
CA ASN A 215 -6.54 24.34 22.29
C ASN A 215 -6.91 23.54 23.55
N GLY A 216 -6.15 22.47 23.81
CA GLY A 216 -6.33 21.56 24.95
C GLY A 216 -7.13 20.29 24.65
N SER A 217 -7.76 20.18 23.48
CA SER A 217 -8.52 19.00 23.03
C SER A 217 -8.20 18.60 21.58
N SER A 218 -7.09 19.11 21.05
CA SER A 218 -6.58 18.76 19.74
C SER A 218 -5.07 18.60 19.77
N VAL A 219 -4.58 17.74 18.90
CA VAL A 219 -3.19 17.37 18.77
C VAL A 219 -2.84 17.40 17.29
N ARG A 220 -1.87 18.23 16.89
CA ARG A 220 -1.36 18.34 15.52
C ARG A 220 0.11 17.97 15.51
N LEU A 221 0.49 17.03 14.65
CA LEU A 221 1.88 16.70 14.42
C LEU A 221 2.60 17.90 13.78
N PRO A 222 3.80 18.24 14.27
CA PRO A 222 4.48 19.48 13.90
C PRO A 222 5.23 19.37 12.56
N TYR A 223 4.56 18.91 11.50
CA TYR A 223 5.20 18.67 10.21
C TYR A 223 5.76 19.95 9.59
N GLN A 224 4.99 21.04 9.61
CA GLN A 224 5.43 22.34 9.09
C GLN A 224 6.69 22.83 9.79
N GLU A 225 6.75 22.69 11.12
CA GLU A 225 7.89 23.09 11.93
C GLU A 225 9.12 22.23 11.64
N TYR A 226 8.95 20.93 11.44
CA TYR A 226 10.04 20.02 11.06
C TYR A 226 10.57 20.31 9.66
N LEU A 227 9.69 20.56 8.69
CA LEU A 227 10.11 20.89 7.33
C LEU A 227 10.87 22.22 7.29
N ALA A 228 10.42 23.22 8.05
CA ALA A 228 11.15 24.48 8.21
C ALA A 228 12.53 24.26 8.85
N HIS A 229 12.62 23.42 9.88
CA HIS A 229 13.88 23.06 10.53
C HIS A 229 14.83 22.34 9.57
N ILE A 230 14.34 21.39 8.77
CA ILE A 230 15.12 20.61 7.79
C ILE A 230 15.65 21.50 6.67
N ALA A 231 14.88 22.49 6.22
CA ALA A 231 15.36 23.46 5.23
C ALA A 231 16.61 24.22 5.72
N GLU A 232 16.74 24.45 7.02
CA GLU A 232 17.93 25.06 7.64
C GLU A 232 18.99 24.01 8.06
N HIS A 233 18.57 22.76 8.32
CA HIS A 233 19.40 21.65 8.83
C HIS A 233 19.12 20.34 8.08
N PRO A 234 19.61 20.16 6.83
CA PRO A 234 19.26 19.01 6.00
C PRO A 234 19.61 17.64 6.61
N ASP A 235 20.66 17.57 7.42
CA ASP A 235 21.07 16.32 8.10
C ASP A 235 20.03 15.78 9.10
N ASP A 236 19.06 16.62 9.51
CA ASP A 236 18.00 16.27 10.46
C ASP A 236 16.74 15.67 9.79
N GLU A 237 16.76 15.39 8.49
CA GLU A 237 15.63 14.77 7.76
C GLU A 237 15.09 13.50 8.44
N ARG A 238 15.99 12.66 8.96
CA ARG A 238 15.65 11.43 9.69
C ARG A 238 14.75 11.70 10.92
N LYS A 239 14.81 12.88 11.53
CA LYS A 239 13.96 13.23 12.68
C LYS A 239 12.49 13.38 12.26
N LEU A 240 12.21 13.80 11.02
CA LEU A 240 10.85 13.82 10.48
C LEU A 240 10.33 12.39 10.28
N GLU A 241 11.17 11.47 9.80
CA GLU A 241 10.82 10.05 9.68
C GLU A 241 10.44 9.42 11.03
N GLU A 242 11.06 9.86 12.12
CA GLU A 242 10.80 9.35 13.46
C GLU A 242 9.46 9.84 14.06
N ILE A 243 8.92 10.98 13.59
CA ILE A 243 7.65 11.53 14.08
C ILE A 243 6.47 11.31 13.12
N ARG A 244 6.73 11.03 11.83
CA ARG A 244 5.65 10.83 10.87
C ARG A 244 4.89 9.54 11.15
N ILE A 245 3.59 9.60 10.91
CA ILE A 245 2.70 8.45 11.11
C ILE A 245 2.06 8.10 9.77
N LEU A 246 2.53 7.00 9.19
CA LEU A 246 1.98 6.44 7.96
C LEU A 246 0.89 5.41 8.29
N ILE A 247 -0.13 5.34 7.44
CA ILE A 247 -1.19 4.33 7.50
C ILE A 247 -0.79 3.16 6.61
N GLU A 248 -0.34 2.09 7.24
CA GLU A 248 0.28 0.94 6.56
C GLU A 248 -0.50 -0.35 6.81
N GLU A 249 -1.22 -0.44 7.93
CA GLU A 249 -1.97 -1.61 8.33
C GLU A 249 -3.15 -1.89 7.37
N PRO A 250 -3.19 -3.05 6.69
CA PRO A 250 -4.23 -3.37 5.71
C PRO A 250 -5.67 -3.23 6.20
N ALA A 251 -5.96 -3.56 7.47
CA ALA A 251 -7.28 -3.39 8.08
C ALA A 251 -7.64 -1.92 8.34
N LEU A 252 -6.63 -1.05 8.49
CA LEU A 252 -6.79 0.37 8.77
C LEU A 252 -6.91 1.22 7.49
N VAL A 253 -6.15 0.89 6.44
CA VAL A 253 -6.11 1.61 5.16
C VAL A 253 -7.50 1.95 4.57
N PRO A 254 -8.49 1.03 4.57
CA PRO A 254 -9.86 1.34 4.15
C PRO A 254 -10.47 2.58 4.80
N GLY A 255 -10.15 2.82 6.08
CA GLY A 255 -10.63 3.97 6.86
C GLY A 255 -10.06 5.32 6.41
N PHE A 256 -9.19 5.36 5.42
CA PHE A 256 -8.53 6.59 4.94
C PHE A 256 -8.73 6.83 3.43
N LYS A 257 -9.58 6.04 2.75
CA LYS A 257 -9.69 6.07 1.28
C LYS A 257 -10.70 7.09 0.71
N TYR A 258 -11.85 7.31 1.35
CA TYR A 258 -12.99 8.03 0.74
C TYR A 258 -13.22 9.44 1.29
N VAL A 259 -12.17 10.22 1.54
CA VAL A 259 -12.21 11.55 2.17
C VAL A 259 -12.65 11.48 3.65
N SER A 260 -13.83 10.94 3.93
CA SER A 260 -14.31 10.58 5.26
C SER A 260 -14.69 9.10 5.34
N GLU A 261 -14.26 8.43 6.40
CA GLU A 261 -14.72 7.09 6.77
C GLU A 261 -14.89 7.01 8.28
N GLN A 262 -15.39 5.87 8.76
CA GLN A 262 -15.50 5.55 10.17
C GLN A 262 -14.50 4.47 10.57
N ILE A 263 -13.97 4.59 11.79
CA ILE A 263 -13.06 3.59 12.37
C ILE A 263 -13.54 3.20 13.77
N ASN A 264 -13.27 1.96 14.14
CA ASN A 264 -13.66 1.40 15.43
C ASN A 264 -12.67 1.81 16.54
N HIS A 265 -12.93 1.37 17.77
CA HIS A 265 -12.08 1.69 18.93
C HIS A 265 -10.66 1.11 18.83
N ASP A 266 -10.47 -0.09 18.29
CA ASP A 266 -9.15 -0.71 18.16
C ASP A 266 -8.27 0.05 17.15
N HIS A 267 -8.86 0.50 16.03
CA HIS A 267 -8.21 1.39 15.06
C HIS A 267 -7.78 2.72 15.70
N ALA A 268 -8.69 3.35 16.45
CA ALA A 268 -8.42 4.62 17.11
C ALA A 268 -7.37 4.48 18.23
N LEU A 269 -7.38 3.37 18.99
CA LEU A 269 -6.35 3.05 19.99
C LEU A 269 -4.96 2.92 19.33
N LEU A 270 -4.85 2.19 18.22
CA LEU A 270 -3.59 2.05 17.50
C LEU A 270 -3.04 3.43 17.07
N LEU A 271 -3.89 4.28 16.48
CA LEU A 271 -3.51 5.62 16.06
C LEU A 271 -3.07 6.51 17.23
N LEU A 272 -3.75 6.43 18.37
CA LEU A 272 -3.37 7.16 19.58
C LEU A 272 -2.02 6.69 20.14
N TYR A 273 -1.73 5.38 20.12
CA TYR A 273 -0.41 4.89 20.52
C TYR A 273 0.70 5.27 19.53
N LYS A 274 0.41 5.31 18.22
CA LYS A 274 1.33 5.87 17.22
C LYS A 274 1.60 7.36 17.52
N LEU A 275 0.56 8.15 17.81
CA LEU A 275 0.70 9.56 18.22
C LEU A 275 1.54 9.71 19.49
N LYS A 276 1.25 8.94 20.54
CA LYS A 276 2.02 8.96 21.80
C LYS A 276 3.52 8.76 21.55
N ARG A 277 3.88 7.89 20.62
CA ARG A 277 5.28 7.64 20.26
C ARG A 277 5.89 8.75 19.43
N ALA A 278 5.18 9.27 18.45
CA ALA A 278 5.63 10.40 17.63
C ALA A 278 5.88 11.64 18.50
N PHE A 279 5.00 11.94 19.45
CA PHE A 279 5.18 13.07 20.37
C PHE A 279 6.30 12.83 21.39
N ALA A 280 6.51 11.60 21.86
CA ALA A 280 7.68 11.27 22.66
C ALA A 280 8.99 11.52 21.90
N ALA A 281 9.06 11.13 20.62
CA ALA A 281 10.22 11.43 19.77
C ALA A 281 10.37 12.94 19.53
N ALA A 282 9.27 13.65 19.25
CA ALA A 282 9.30 15.09 19.06
C ALA A 282 9.81 15.86 20.29
N ARG A 283 9.44 15.39 21.50
CA ARG A 283 9.96 15.90 22.77
C ARG A 283 11.46 15.67 22.91
N GLU A 284 11.94 14.50 22.50
CA GLU A 284 13.37 14.16 22.54
C GLU A 284 14.19 14.99 21.56
N HIS A 285 13.66 15.25 20.36
CA HIS A 285 14.33 16.08 19.36
C HIS A 285 14.46 17.55 19.79
N GLY A 286 13.48 18.08 20.53
CA GLY A 286 13.50 19.45 21.03
C GLY A 286 13.36 20.55 19.97
N ILE A 287 12.90 20.21 18.76
CA ILE A 287 12.71 21.15 17.63
C ILE A 287 11.53 22.11 17.88
N VAL A 288 10.47 21.61 18.52
CA VAL A 288 9.22 22.35 18.77
C VAL A 288 8.71 22.06 20.18
N ASP A 289 8.09 23.05 20.81
CA ASP A 289 7.35 22.83 22.06
C ASP A 289 6.03 22.13 21.75
N ILE A 290 5.91 20.88 22.19
CA ILE A 290 4.71 20.06 21.98
C ILE A 290 3.63 20.30 23.05
N GLY A 291 3.88 21.17 24.03
CA GLY A 291 2.94 21.52 25.08
C GLY A 291 2.39 20.31 25.84
N ASP A 292 1.07 20.26 25.98
CA ASP A 292 0.32 19.22 26.70
C ASP A 292 -0.18 18.07 25.81
N ALA A 293 0.29 17.96 24.56
CA ALA A 293 -0.17 16.93 23.62
C ALA A 293 -0.14 15.51 24.20
N ASP A 294 0.94 15.15 24.92
CA ASP A 294 1.07 13.83 25.57
C ASP A 294 -0.07 13.56 26.56
N LYS A 295 -0.47 14.57 27.35
CA LYS A 295 -1.55 14.42 28.34
C LYS A 295 -2.90 14.24 27.67
N VAL A 296 -3.14 14.96 26.57
CA VAL A 296 -4.38 14.83 25.78
C VAL A 296 -4.47 13.44 25.16
N ILE A 297 -3.36 12.94 24.59
CA ILE A 297 -3.30 11.59 24.02
C ILE A 297 -3.55 10.54 25.10
N ASP A 298 -2.90 10.65 26.27
CA ASP A 298 -3.10 9.71 27.38
C ASP A 298 -4.54 9.72 27.91
N GLN A 299 -5.15 10.91 28.01
CA GLN A 299 -6.57 11.02 28.34
C GLN A 299 -7.44 10.27 27.32
N TYR A 300 -7.21 10.48 26.02
CA TYR A 300 -7.98 9.81 24.98
C TYR A 300 -7.80 8.31 25.01
N ILE A 301 -6.57 7.81 25.22
CA ILE A 301 -6.31 6.37 25.36
C ILE A 301 -7.11 5.79 26.51
N GLY A 302 -7.10 6.43 27.68
CA GLY A 302 -7.82 5.95 28.86
C GLY A 302 -9.33 5.94 28.70
N GLU A 303 -9.90 7.00 28.12
CA GLU A 303 -11.31 7.04 27.78
C GLU A 303 -11.67 5.95 26.77
N LEU A 304 -10.87 5.77 25.72
CA LEU A 304 -11.14 4.79 24.68
C LEU A 304 -11.11 3.35 25.20
N TRP A 305 -10.19 3.03 26.11
CA TRP A 305 -10.18 1.74 26.81
C TRP A 305 -11.45 1.51 27.63
N ALA A 306 -11.93 2.55 28.33
CA ALA A 306 -13.17 2.46 29.08
C ALA A 306 -14.39 2.22 28.17
N LEU A 307 -14.39 2.80 26.96
CA LEU A 307 -15.47 2.60 25.98
C LEU A 307 -15.40 1.26 25.26
N ARG A 308 -14.20 0.86 24.85
CA ARG A 308 -13.92 -0.38 24.14
C ARG A 308 -14.20 -1.59 25.04
N GLY A 309 -13.86 -1.49 26.33
CA GLY A 309 -13.99 -2.57 27.30
C GLY A 309 -13.13 -3.80 26.94
N LEU A 310 -13.41 -4.95 27.55
CA LEU A 310 -12.70 -6.19 27.23
C LEU A 310 -13.27 -6.94 26.03
N TYR A 311 -14.56 -6.75 25.70
CA TYR A 311 -15.30 -7.68 24.85
C TYR A 311 -16.05 -7.02 23.67
N PRO A 312 -15.36 -6.29 22.76
CA PRO A 312 -16.00 -5.59 21.65
C PRO A 312 -16.64 -6.54 20.62
N GLY A 313 -16.17 -7.79 20.53
CA GLY A 313 -16.71 -8.80 19.61
C GLY A 313 -17.97 -9.49 20.12
N LEU A 314 -18.42 -9.22 21.35
CA LEU A 314 -19.56 -9.91 21.96
C LEU A 314 -20.84 -9.75 21.13
N GLY A 315 -21.10 -8.55 20.60
CA GLY A 315 -22.27 -8.29 19.75
C GLY A 315 -22.26 -9.14 18.47
N ALA A 316 -21.10 -9.27 17.83
CA ALA A 316 -20.92 -10.09 16.64
C ALA A 316 -21.08 -11.59 16.93
N VAL A 317 -20.55 -12.07 18.07
CA VAL A 317 -20.74 -13.46 18.53
C VAL A 317 -22.22 -13.77 18.74
N VAL A 318 -22.98 -12.88 19.39
CA VAL A 318 -24.43 -13.06 19.60
C VAL A 318 -25.18 -13.12 18.26
N SER A 319 -24.82 -12.26 17.30
CA SER A 319 -25.41 -12.28 15.97
C SER A 319 -25.12 -13.60 15.23
N VAL A 320 -23.88 -14.11 15.30
CA VAL A 320 -23.52 -15.40 14.69
C VAL A 320 -24.28 -16.57 15.34
N LEU A 321 -24.42 -16.56 16.67
CA LEU A 321 -25.20 -17.58 17.37
C LEU A 321 -26.68 -17.56 16.94
N GLN A 322 -27.26 -16.37 16.78
CA GLN A 322 -28.61 -16.23 16.24
C GLN A 322 -28.69 -16.82 14.82
N ASP A 323 -27.78 -16.43 13.94
CA ASP A 323 -27.72 -16.88 12.55
C ASP A 323 -27.59 -18.41 12.43
N LEU A 324 -26.77 -19.03 13.30
CA LEU A 324 -26.61 -20.48 13.36
C LEU A 324 -27.90 -21.22 13.75
N ALA A 325 -28.73 -20.64 14.62
CA ALA A 325 -30.03 -21.22 14.97
C ALA A 325 -31.03 -21.17 13.80
N GLU A 326 -30.89 -20.18 12.94
CA GLU A 326 -31.70 -20.01 11.73
C GLU A 326 -31.15 -20.82 10.53
N GLY A 327 -29.95 -21.38 10.67
CA GLY A 327 -29.30 -22.23 9.67
C GLY A 327 -28.62 -21.46 8.52
N GLU A 328 -28.40 -20.16 8.68
CA GLU A 328 -27.81 -19.29 7.65
C GLU A 328 -26.94 -18.20 8.27
N LEU A 329 -25.64 -18.18 7.94
CA LEU A 329 -24.73 -17.11 8.35
C LEU A 329 -24.89 -15.87 7.47
N ARG A 330 -25.37 -14.78 8.07
CA ARG A 330 -25.63 -13.54 7.34
C ARG A 330 -24.36 -12.69 7.26
N LYS A 331 -24.22 -12.00 6.13
CA LYS A 331 -23.13 -11.01 5.94
C LYS A 331 -23.29 -9.80 6.85
N GLU A 332 -24.53 -9.44 7.17
CA GLU A 332 -24.89 -8.33 8.06
C GLU A 332 -25.97 -8.78 9.05
N ASN A 333 -25.68 -8.70 10.34
CA ASN A 333 -26.68 -8.88 11.40
C ASN A 333 -26.34 -7.98 12.60
N PRO A 334 -27.03 -6.82 12.76
CA PRO A 334 -26.77 -5.89 13.86
C PRO A 334 -27.50 -6.27 15.16
N SER A 335 -28.29 -7.36 15.18
CA SER A 335 -29.19 -7.68 16.29
C SER A 335 -28.44 -7.94 17.61
N GLY A 336 -27.33 -8.68 17.55
CA GLY A 336 -26.49 -8.94 18.70
C GLY A 336 -25.81 -7.67 19.23
N GLN A 337 -25.35 -6.79 18.34
CA GLN A 337 -24.78 -5.49 18.72
C GLN A 337 -25.80 -4.62 19.45
N ARG A 338 -27.02 -4.49 18.91
CA ARG A 338 -28.11 -3.74 19.56
C ARG A 338 -28.47 -4.30 20.94
N PHE A 339 -28.46 -5.64 21.07
CA PHE A 339 -28.67 -6.30 22.36
C PHE A 339 -27.57 -5.94 23.37
N VAL A 340 -26.29 -6.01 22.98
CA VAL A 340 -25.17 -5.67 23.86
C VAL A 340 -25.18 -4.20 24.25
N GLU A 341 -25.51 -3.29 23.33
CA GLU A 341 -25.67 -1.86 23.63
C GLU A 341 -26.79 -1.60 24.65
N CYS A 342 -27.92 -2.30 24.52
CA CYS A 342 -29.01 -2.24 25.49
C CYS A 342 -28.59 -2.81 26.86
N LEU A 343 -27.84 -3.92 26.87
CA LEU A 343 -27.30 -4.53 28.09
C LEU A 343 -26.32 -3.58 28.80
N LEU A 344 -25.43 -2.92 28.06
CA LEU A 344 -24.48 -1.93 28.60
C LEU A 344 -25.19 -0.73 29.24
N ARG A 345 -26.27 -0.25 28.62
CA ARG A 345 -27.08 0.86 29.16
C ARG A 345 -27.83 0.48 30.44
N THR A 346 -28.24 -0.78 30.57
CA THR A 346 -29.11 -1.25 31.67
C THR A 346 -28.34 -1.86 32.83
N ASN A 347 -27.13 -2.36 32.60
CA ASN A 347 -26.26 -2.96 33.62
C ASN A 347 -24.78 -2.55 33.44
N PRO A 348 -24.43 -1.28 33.74
CA PRO A 348 -23.12 -0.72 33.40
C PRO A 348 -21.95 -1.22 34.26
N SER A 349 -22.18 -1.96 35.35
CA SER A 349 -21.12 -2.23 36.34
C SER A 349 -21.19 -3.58 37.06
N LYS A 350 -21.78 -4.61 36.46
CA LYS A 350 -21.62 -6.00 36.92
C LYS A 350 -21.37 -6.87 35.72
N ASP A 351 -20.19 -7.48 35.71
CA ASP A 351 -19.71 -8.46 34.75
C ASP A 351 -20.69 -8.70 33.58
N ILE A 352 -20.65 -7.76 32.62
CA ILE A 352 -21.55 -7.74 31.44
C ILE A 352 -21.40 -9.05 30.68
N LEU A 353 -20.24 -9.66 30.78
CA LEU A 353 -19.92 -10.92 30.18
C LEU A 353 -20.63 -12.08 30.87
N ASP A 354 -20.48 -12.23 32.18
CA ASP A 354 -21.21 -13.25 32.93
C ASP A 354 -22.71 -13.04 32.76
N THR A 355 -23.19 -11.80 32.81
CA THR A 355 -24.60 -11.49 32.58
C THR A 355 -25.06 -11.93 31.18
N ALA A 356 -24.29 -11.61 30.13
CA ALA A 356 -24.63 -12.02 28.77
C ALA A 356 -24.59 -13.54 28.60
N PHE A 357 -23.55 -14.21 29.10
CA PHE A 357 -23.40 -15.66 28.97
C PHE A 357 -24.39 -16.43 29.85
N GLU A 358 -24.71 -15.97 31.06
CA GLU A 358 -25.80 -16.53 31.89
C GLU A 358 -27.14 -16.38 31.17
N LEU A 359 -27.39 -15.23 30.54
CA LEU A 359 -28.58 -15.03 29.72
C LEU A 359 -28.59 -15.96 28.52
N LEU A 360 -27.46 -16.24 27.86
CA LEU A 360 -27.38 -17.13 26.70
C LEU A 360 -27.33 -18.62 27.04
N ALA A 361 -26.80 -19.00 28.21
CA ALA A 361 -26.72 -20.39 28.67
C ALA A 361 -27.97 -20.81 29.47
N GLY A 362 -28.67 -19.85 30.07
CA GLY A 362 -29.85 -20.08 30.88
C GLY A 362 -31.14 -20.29 30.08
N THR A 363 -32.15 -20.87 30.72
CA THR A 363 -33.52 -21.04 30.18
C THR A 363 -34.53 -20.08 30.81
N GLY A 364 -34.09 -19.23 31.74
CA GLY A 364 -34.93 -18.29 32.48
C GLY A 364 -35.49 -17.13 31.63
N PRO A 365 -36.52 -16.43 32.14
CA PRO A 365 -37.08 -15.26 31.48
C PRO A 365 -36.05 -14.13 31.38
N LEU A 366 -36.16 -13.31 30.33
CA LEU A 366 -35.35 -12.10 30.19
C LEU A 366 -35.82 -11.01 31.16
N PRO A 367 -34.89 -10.19 31.68
CA PRO A 367 -35.23 -8.93 32.34
C PRO A 367 -36.19 -8.08 31.48
N SER A 368 -37.10 -7.35 32.12
CA SER A 368 -38.10 -6.52 31.43
C SER A 368 -37.47 -5.50 30.49
N GLU A 369 -36.30 -5.01 30.85
CA GLU A 369 -35.50 -4.02 30.16
C GLU A 369 -34.94 -4.56 28.82
N LEU A 370 -34.80 -5.88 28.69
CA LEU A 370 -34.28 -6.56 27.49
C LEU A 370 -35.39 -7.23 26.67
N SER A 371 -36.66 -6.95 26.98
CA SER A 371 -37.82 -7.62 26.40
C SER A 371 -37.93 -7.47 24.87
N GLU A 372 -37.48 -6.34 24.32
CA GLU A 372 -37.42 -6.08 22.87
C GLU A 372 -36.44 -7.00 22.13
N HIS A 373 -35.46 -7.58 22.83
CA HIS A 373 -34.45 -8.50 22.27
C HIS A 373 -34.77 -9.97 22.52
N ARG A 374 -36.00 -10.31 22.93
CA ARG A 374 -36.39 -11.69 23.27
C ARG A 374 -36.14 -12.69 22.15
N HIS A 375 -36.38 -12.29 20.91
CA HIS A 375 -36.16 -13.15 19.74
C HIS A 375 -34.67 -13.41 19.53
N THR A 376 -33.84 -12.35 19.51
CA THR A 376 -32.38 -12.45 19.40
C THR A 376 -31.79 -13.38 20.45
N VAL A 377 -32.16 -13.23 21.72
CA VAL A 377 -31.62 -14.06 22.80
C VAL A 377 -32.15 -15.50 22.73
N ARG A 378 -33.42 -15.71 22.38
CA ARG A 378 -33.98 -17.06 22.20
C ARG A 378 -33.22 -17.83 21.12
N ASP A 379 -32.97 -17.18 19.99
CA ASP A 379 -32.33 -17.81 18.85
C ASP A 379 -30.83 -17.99 19.11
N ALA A 380 -30.16 -17.00 19.71
CA ALA A 380 -28.77 -17.15 20.15
C ALA A 380 -28.58 -18.27 21.21
N ARG A 381 -29.53 -18.47 22.13
CA ARG A 381 -29.56 -19.63 23.07
C ARG A 381 -29.59 -20.96 22.32
N ALA A 382 -30.46 -21.06 21.32
CA ALA A 382 -30.59 -22.27 20.52
C ALA A 382 -29.29 -22.54 19.73
N GLY A 383 -28.75 -21.52 19.07
CA GLY A 383 -27.49 -21.63 18.33
C GLY A 383 -26.32 -22.04 19.23
N PHE A 384 -26.24 -21.46 20.44
CA PHE A 384 -25.21 -21.81 21.43
C PHE A 384 -25.33 -23.27 21.87
N LYS A 385 -26.56 -23.72 22.18
CA LYS A 385 -26.83 -25.11 22.59
C LYS A 385 -26.48 -26.11 21.50
N ASP A 386 -26.86 -25.84 20.25
CA ASP A 386 -26.69 -26.75 19.12
C ASP A 386 -25.22 -26.79 18.63
N HIS A 387 -24.44 -25.75 18.93
CA HIS A 387 -23.03 -25.62 18.54
C HIS A 387 -22.08 -25.54 19.73
N ALA A 388 -22.35 -26.28 20.81
CA ALA A 388 -21.55 -26.27 22.04
C ALA A 388 -20.06 -26.58 21.81
N HIS A 389 -19.69 -27.30 20.74
CA HIS A 389 -18.30 -27.56 20.35
C HIS A 389 -17.52 -26.31 19.92
N LEU A 390 -18.19 -25.20 19.59
CA LEU A 390 -17.57 -23.91 19.25
C LEU A 390 -17.38 -22.99 20.46
N THR A 391 -17.72 -23.44 21.68
CA THR A 391 -17.72 -22.58 22.87
C THR A 391 -16.37 -21.90 23.09
N ASP A 392 -15.26 -22.64 23.02
CA ASP A 392 -13.94 -22.10 23.33
C ASP A 392 -13.51 -21.01 22.33
N ILE A 393 -13.74 -21.23 21.02
CA ILE A 393 -13.44 -20.22 20.01
C ILE A 393 -14.36 -19.00 20.14
N LEU A 394 -15.67 -19.18 20.35
CA LEU A 394 -16.61 -18.06 20.47
C LEU A 394 -16.32 -17.23 21.73
N ARG A 395 -15.90 -17.89 22.82
CA ARG A 395 -15.39 -17.21 24.02
C ARG A 395 -14.13 -16.43 23.72
N LYS A 396 -13.19 -16.96 22.92
CA LYS A 396 -11.98 -16.23 22.53
C LYS A 396 -12.28 -15.04 21.61
N LEU A 397 -13.09 -15.22 20.57
CA LEU A 397 -13.36 -14.22 19.53
C LEU A 397 -14.07 -12.97 20.06
N ARG A 398 -14.79 -13.05 21.19
CA ARG A 398 -15.43 -11.88 21.81
C ARG A 398 -14.42 -10.80 22.25
N LEU A 399 -13.15 -11.16 22.44
CA LEU A 399 -12.07 -10.23 22.77
C LEU A 399 -11.68 -9.30 21.62
N PHE A 400 -12.05 -9.61 20.38
CA PHE A 400 -11.56 -8.91 19.18
C PHE A 400 -12.69 -8.15 18.49
N ALA A 401 -12.40 -6.96 17.96
CA ALA A 401 -13.35 -6.14 17.23
C ALA A 401 -13.61 -6.68 15.80
N LEU A 402 -14.15 -7.90 15.71
CA LEU A 402 -14.46 -8.60 14.46
C LEU A 402 -15.93 -8.44 14.08
N THR A 403 -16.21 -8.45 12.79
CA THR A 403 -17.59 -8.45 12.27
C THR A 403 -18.25 -9.83 12.41
N SER A 404 -19.58 -9.89 12.33
CA SER A 404 -20.32 -11.18 12.32
C SER A 404 -19.91 -12.06 11.14
N ARG A 405 -19.64 -11.46 9.98
CA ARG A 405 -19.19 -12.18 8.78
C ARG A 405 -17.76 -12.72 8.94
N GLN A 406 -16.85 -11.96 9.53
CA GLN A 406 -15.50 -12.45 9.86
C GLN A 406 -15.58 -13.63 10.82
N ILE A 407 -16.35 -13.52 11.91
CA ILE A 407 -16.54 -14.62 12.86
C ILE A 407 -17.13 -15.84 12.16
N GLY A 408 -18.19 -15.68 11.37
CA GLY A 408 -18.81 -16.77 10.60
C GLY A 408 -17.81 -17.48 9.67
N ARG A 409 -16.96 -16.72 8.98
CA ARG A 409 -15.87 -17.25 8.14
C ARG A 409 -14.78 -17.93 8.97
N ILE A 410 -14.49 -17.48 10.18
CA ILE A 410 -13.50 -18.12 11.05
C ILE A 410 -13.98 -19.50 11.51
N ILE A 411 -15.25 -19.63 11.91
CA ILE A 411 -15.80 -20.91 12.39
C ILE A 411 -16.20 -21.84 11.24
N TYR A 412 -16.52 -21.31 10.05
CA TYR A 412 -16.80 -22.06 8.83
C TYR A 412 -16.03 -21.46 7.63
N PRO A 413 -14.73 -21.79 7.48
CA PRO A 413 -13.84 -21.20 6.47
C PRO A 413 -14.31 -21.28 5.02
N GLU A 414 -15.06 -22.33 4.66
CA GLU A 414 -15.51 -22.57 3.29
C GLU A 414 -16.90 -22.00 2.97
N HIS A 415 -17.62 -21.42 3.95
CA HIS A 415 -19.04 -21.09 3.81
C HIS A 415 -19.33 -19.87 2.91
N ASP A 416 -18.46 -18.88 2.91
CA ASP A 416 -18.61 -17.65 2.13
C ASP A 416 -17.32 -17.45 1.34
N GLY A 417 -17.36 -17.08 0.06
CA GLY A 417 -16.16 -16.77 -0.72
C GLY A 417 -15.05 -17.86 -0.74
N PRO A 418 -13.76 -17.50 -0.92
CA PRO A 418 -12.65 -18.43 -0.78
C PRO A 418 -12.43 -18.85 0.68
N ASP A 419 -11.80 -20.01 0.87
CA ASP A 419 -11.42 -20.51 2.19
C ASP A 419 -10.69 -19.43 3.00
N ALA A 420 -11.20 -19.14 4.21
CA ALA A 420 -10.72 -18.06 5.06
C ALA A 420 -9.27 -18.21 5.53
N PHE A 421 -8.63 -19.37 5.35
CA PHE A 421 -7.24 -19.63 5.72
C PHE A 421 -6.40 -20.17 4.55
N GLY A 422 -6.91 -20.08 3.32
CA GLY A 422 -6.23 -20.56 2.11
C GLY A 422 -6.06 -22.08 2.06
N GLY A 423 -6.94 -22.86 2.70
CA GLY A 423 -6.92 -24.32 2.71
C GLY A 423 -5.92 -24.93 3.70
N ARG A 424 -5.34 -24.13 4.60
CA ARG A 424 -4.33 -24.58 5.59
C ARG A 424 -4.89 -25.49 6.69
N GLY A 425 -6.19 -25.74 6.73
CA GLY A 425 -6.83 -26.65 7.70
C GLY A 425 -6.76 -26.17 9.15
N ILE A 426 -6.67 -24.86 9.38
CA ILE A 426 -6.63 -24.27 10.72
C ILE A 426 -7.98 -24.51 11.40
N THR A 427 -7.96 -25.17 12.55
CA THR A 427 -9.16 -25.55 13.30
C THR A 427 -9.60 -24.47 14.28
N ALA A 428 -10.88 -24.52 14.66
CA ALA A 428 -11.43 -23.62 15.67
C ALA A 428 -10.71 -23.72 17.03
N LEU A 429 -10.27 -24.93 17.41
CA LEU A 429 -9.54 -25.16 18.65
C LEU A 429 -8.15 -24.50 18.62
N GLU A 430 -7.40 -24.64 17.51
CA GLU A 430 -6.10 -24.00 17.35
C GLU A 430 -6.19 -22.48 17.44
N ILE A 431 -7.25 -21.87 16.91
CA ILE A 431 -7.47 -20.42 17.02
C ILE A 431 -7.84 -20.02 18.45
N ALA A 432 -8.61 -20.84 19.16
CA ALA A 432 -8.92 -20.59 20.56
C ALA A 432 -7.66 -20.60 21.46
N GLU A 433 -6.73 -21.51 21.17
CA GLU A 433 -5.43 -21.62 21.85
C GLU A 433 -4.42 -20.55 21.39
N ASN A 434 -4.43 -20.21 20.10
CA ASN A 434 -3.55 -19.23 19.48
C ASN A 434 -4.33 -18.31 18.52
N PRO A 435 -4.95 -17.22 19.02
CA PRO A 435 -5.72 -16.32 18.18
C PRO A 435 -4.87 -15.51 17.20
N TYR A 436 -3.54 -15.45 17.37
CA TYR A 436 -2.65 -14.78 16.43
C TYR A 436 -2.63 -15.46 15.05
N LEU A 437 -3.07 -16.73 14.95
CA LEU A 437 -3.28 -17.38 13.65
C LEU A 437 -4.24 -16.61 12.74
N LEU A 438 -5.14 -15.80 13.30
CA LEU A 438 -6.00 -14.90 12.53
C LEU A 438 -5.17 -13.83 11.81
N ALA A 439 -4.25 -13.17 12.52
CA ALA A 439 -3.36 -12.18 11.93
C ALA A 439 -2.34 -12.78 10.95
N GLU A 440 -1.91 -14.02 11.20
CA GLU A 440 -0.93 -14.71 10.36
C GLU A 440 -1.51 -15.28 9.06
N SER A 441 -2.83 -15.51 8.98
CA SER A 441 -3.38 -16.39 7.91
C SER A 441 -4.78 -16.08 7.43
N TYR A 442 -5.53 -15.18 8.06
CA TYR A 442 -6.89 -14.86 7.61
C TYR A 442 -6.89 -14.22 6.23
N LYS A 443 -7.74 -14.74 5.33
CA LYS A 443 -7.99 -14.21 3.99
C LYS A 443 -9.42 -13.69 3.88
N SER A 444 -9.55 -12.44 3.46
CA SER A 444 -10.85 -11.77 3.35
C SER A 444 -11.64 -12.30 2.14
N ALA A 445 -12.96 -12.36 2.25
CA ALA A 445 -13.82 -12.63 1.10
C ALA A 445 -13.71 -11.52 0.05
N THR A 446 -13.38 -10.31 0.50
CA THR A 446 -13.33 -9.09 -0.29
C THR A 446 -12.07 -8.94 -1.14
N ASP A 447 -11.17 -9.94 -1.17
CA ASP A 447 -9.99 -9.92 -2.04
C ASP A 447 -10.36 -9.97 -3.53
N LYS A 448 -11.54 -10.54 -3.87
CA LYS A 448 -12.06 -10.53 -5.24
C LYS A 448 -12.79 -9.22 -5.52
N ARG A 449 -12.40 -8.53 -6.61
CA ARG A 449 -12.99 -7.26 -7.07
C ARG A 449 -14.52 -7.21 -7.08
N GLY A 450 -15.20 -8.32 -7.42
CA GLY A 450 -16.67 -8.39 -7.39
C GLY A 450 -17.25 -8.35 -5.98
N GLU A 451 -16.66 -9.11 -5.06
CA GLU A 451 -17.07 -9.15 -3.66
C GLU A 451 -16.70 -7.86 -2.92
N GLU A 452 -15.53 -7.29 -3.22
CA GLU A 452 -15.11 -5.96 -2.73
C GLU A 452 -16.16 -4.90 -3.10
N ARG A 453 -16.58 -4.85 -4.37
CA ARG A 453 -17.60 -3.89 -4.84
C ARG A 453 -18.95 -4.09 -4.15
N ALA A 454 -19.33 -5.32 -3.87
CA ALA A 454 -20.57 -5.60 -3.14
C ALA A 454 -20.47 -5.17 -1.67
N ASP A 455 -19.31 -5.31 -1.05
CA ASP A 455 -19.06 -4.84 0.32
C ASP A 455 -19.01 -3.31 0.40
N LEU A 456 -18.46 -2.64 -0.62
CA LEU A 456 -18.42 -1.17 -0.69
C LEU A 456 -19.82 -0.53 -0.71
N ASP A 457 -20.83 -1.24 -1.22
CA ASP A 457 -22.24 -0.77 -1.26
C ASP A 457 -22.94 -0.82 0.11
N ARG A 458 -22.34 -1.50 1.10
CA ARG A 458 -22.88 -1.59 2.46
C ARG A 458 -22.56 -0.33 3.26
N GLU A 459 -23.34 -0.04 4.30
CA GLU A 459 -23.02 1.10 5.17
C GLU A 459 -21.69 0.89 5.92
N GLN A 460 -21.47 -0.33 6.42
CA GLN A 460 -20.23 -0.76 7.07
C GLN A 460 -19.64 -1.94 6.30
N ARG A 461 -18.31 -1.95 6.22
CA ARG A 461 -17.60 -3.10 5.67
C ARG A 461 -17.82 -4.31 6.55
N THR A 462 -18.10 -5.43 5.93
CA THR A 462 -18.41 -6.67 6.66
C THR A 462 -17.25 -7.62 6.70
N ASP A 463 -16.23 -7.41 5.88
CA ASP A 463 -15.04 -8.25 5.86
C ASP A 463 -13.81 -7.45 5.45
N GLY A 464 -12.64 -7.98 5.77
CA GLY A 464 -11.36 -7.36 5.50
C GLY A 464 -10.23 -8.10 6.22
N PRO A 465 -8.97 -7.68 6.01
CA PRO A 465 -7.83 -8.22 6.72
C PRO A 465 -8.02 -8.15 8.25
N ILE A 466 -7.44 -9.12 8.95
CA ILE A 466 -7.32 -9.09 10.41
C ILE A 466 -5.83 -8.89 10.69
N ASP A 467 -5.44 -7.72 11.18
CA ASP A 467 -4.03 -7.43 11.46
C ASP A 467 -3.62 -7.80 12.88
N TYR A 468 -2.30 -7.84 13.10
CA TYR A 468 -1.69 -8.12 14.41
C TYR A 468 -2.30 -7.26 15.53
N PHE A 469 -2.48 -5.96 15.29
CA PHE A 469 -2.95 -5.02 16.30
C PHE A 469 -4.35 -5.37 16.83
N THR A 470 -5.25 -5.89 15.98
CA THR A 470 -6.61 -6.29 16.39
C THR A 470 -6.56 -7.40 17.42
N ILE A 471 -5.66 -8.37 17.22
CA ILE A 471 -5.46 -9.48 18.15
C ILE A 471 -4.68 -9.01 19.38
N ASP A 472 -3.66 -8.18 19.20
CA ASP A 472 -2.76 -7.76 20.27
C ASP A 472 -3.45 -6.84 21.29
N ILE A 473 -4.27 -5.88 20.83
CA ILE A 473 -5.12 -5.04 21.71
C ILE A 473 -6.09 -5.93 22.51
N GLY A 474 -6.69 -6.93 21.88
CA GLY A 474 -7.62 -7.85 22.54
C GLY A 474 -6.97 -8.83 23.52
N MET A 475 -5.75 -9.30 23.25
CA MET A 475 -5.03 -10.25 24.11
C MET A 475 -4.19 -9.58 25.20
N PHE A 476 -3.62 -8.42 24.92
CA PHE A 476 -2.72 -7.69 25.80
C PHE A 476 -3.18 -6.25 26.00
N PRO A 477 -4.35 -6.05 26.64
CA PRO A 477 -4.83 -4.70 26.90
C PRO A 477 -3.87 -3.95 27.83
N ASP A 478 -3.90 -2.62 27.76
CA ASP A 478 -3.08 -1.80 28.64
C ASP A 478 -3.66 -1.80 30.05
N GLN A 479 -2.97 -2.52 30.93
CA GLN A 479 -3.31 -2.66 32.34
C GLN A 479 -3.25 -1.34 33.14
N GLN A 480 -2.82 -0.22 32.54
CA GLN A 480 -3.03 1.10 33.15
C GLN A 480 -4.51 1.48 33.20
N TYR A 481 -5.33 0.98 32.26
CA TYR A 481 -6.71 1.42 32.06
C TYR A 481 -7.75 0.31 32.26
N ILE A 482 -7.40 -0.95 31.98
CA ILE A 482 -8.34 -2.08 32.09
C ILE A 482 -7.65 -3.35 32.59
N GLU A 483 -8.31 -4.06 33.50
CA GLU A 483 -7.83 -5.34 34.03
C GLU A 483 -8.04 -6.46 33.01
N ARG A 484 -7.19 -7.50 33.07
CA ARG A 484 -7.24 -8.63 32.14
C ARG A 484 -8.23 -9.70 32.58
N ASP A 485 -8.78 -10.41 31.60
CA ASP A 485 -9.49 -11.67 31.80
C ASP A 485 -8.45 -12.81 31.76
N ASP A 486 -7.95 -13.24 32.92
CA ASP A 486 -6.86 -14.22 33.01
C ASP A 486 -7.20 -15.59 32.38
N GLU A 487 -8.49 -15.95 32.27
CA GLU A 487 -8.92 -17.20 31.64
C GLU A 487 -8.76 -17.12 30.12
N LEU A 488 -9.18 -16.01 29.51
CA LEU A 488 -9.12 -15.86 28.05
C LEU A 488 -7.83 -15.22 27.54
N GLN A 489 -7.21 -14.34 28.30
CA GLN A 489 -5.96 -13.67 27.96
C GLN A 489 -4.77 -14.45 28.53
N ASN A 490 -4.80 -15.77 28.31
CA ASN A 490 -3.93 -16.77 28.89
C ASN A 490 -2.56 -16.92 28.19
N LEU A 491 -2.19 -15.97 27.33
CA LEU A 491 -0.87 -15.92 26.69
C LEU A 491 0.06 -14.96 27.43
N THR A 492 1.36 -15.19 27.32
CA THR A 492 2.37 -14.33 27.94
C THR A 492 2.80 -13.21 26.99
N VAL A 493 3.16 -12.04 27.54
CA VAL A 493 3.63 -10.86 26.80
C VAL A 493 4.81 -11.17 25.87
N ALA A 494 5.70 -12.06 26.31
CA ALA A 494 6.85 -12.58 25.57
C ALA A 494 6.60 -14.01 25.08
N GLY A 495 5.34 -14.36 24.80
CA GLY A 495 4.98 -15.69 24.34
C GLY A 495 5.37 -15.91 22.89
N PRO A 496 5.69 -17.16 22.50
CA PRO A 496 6.13 -17.45 21.15
C PRO A 496 5.07 -17.12 20.10
N GLN A 497 3.79 -17.27 20.42
CA GLN A 497 2.66 -16.93 19.52
C GLN A 497 2.68 -15.45 19.12
N ARG A 498 2.75 -14.55 20.12
CA ARG A 498 2.75 -13.10 19.92
C ARG A 498 3.99 -12.66 19.13
N LEU A 499 5.16 -13.17 19.51
CA LEU A 499 6.43 -12.77 18.87
C LEU A 499 6.56 -13.30 17.45
N ARG A 500 6.01 -14.49 17.16
CA ARG A 500 5.95 -15.01 15.78
C ARG A 500 5.06 -14.15 14.90
N ALA A 501 3.85 -13.82 15.36
CA ALA A 501 2.93 -12.99 14.60
C ALA A 501 3.48 -11.58 14.35
N PHE A 502 4.12 -10.98 15.37
CA PHE A 502 4.86 -9.74 15.21
C PHE A 502 6.00 -9.87 14.18
N ALA A 503 6.79 -10.96 14.23
CA ALA A 503 7.87 -11.17 13.28
C ALA A 503 7.36 -11.34 11.84
N ILE A 504 6.20 -11.98 11.64
CA ILE A 504 5.54 -12.08 10.33
C ILE A 504 5.12 -10.70 9.83
N GLU A 505 4.45 -9.90 10.65
CA GLU A 505 4.07 -8.52 10.30
C GLU A 505 5.29 -7.65 9.96
N ALA A 506 6.34 -7.69 10.78
CA ALA A 506 7.59 -7.00 10.52
C ALA A 506 8.19 -7.43 9.17
N LEU A 507 8.29 -8.74 8.91
CA LEU A 507 8.84 -9.25 7.66
C LEU A 507 8.02 -8.85 6.43
N ASN A 508 6.69 -8.83 6.52
CA ASN A 508 5.85 -8.32 5.45
C ASN A 508 6.22 -6.85 5.13
N ARG A 509 6.41 -6.00 6.15
CA ARG A 509 6.87 -4.61 5.95
C ARG A 509 8.28 -4.53 5.35
N HIS A 510 9.21 -5.37 5.78
CA HIS A 510 10.55 -5.46 5.17
C HIS A 510 10.49 -5.86 3.69
N GLN A 511 9.54 -6.71 3.29
CA GLN A 511 9.35 -7.10 1.88
C GLN A 511 8.80 -5.99 1.00
N GLU A 512 7.91 -5.15 1.54
CA GLU A 512 7.44 -3.94 0.86
C GLU A 512 8.59 -2.94 0.61
N LEU A 513 9.62 -2.96 1.46
CA LEU A 513 10.87 -2.20 1.28
C LEU A 513 11.91 -2.93 0.40
N GLY A 514 11.56 -4.08 -0.18
CA GLY A 514 12.42 -4.85 -1.07
C GLY A 514 13.35 -5.87 -0.40
N HIS A 515 13.31 -6.02 0.93
CA HIS A 515 14.15 -6.98 1.66
C HIS A 515 13.56 -8.39 1.68
N SER A 516 14.39 -9.43 1.49
CA SER A 516 13.96 -10.84 1.53
C SER A 516 13.97 -11.45 2.94
N PHE A 517 14.64 -10.79 3.90
CA PHE A 517 14.75 -11.23 5.28
C PHE A 517 15.01 -10.05 6.22
N ALA A 518 14.82 -10.27 7.52
CA ALA A 518 15.24 -9.36 8.58
C ALA A 518 16.27 -10.03 9.50
N SER A 519 17.23 -9.24 9.98
CA SER A 519 18.12 -9.69 11.06
C SER A 519 17.39 -9.68 12.40
N LEU A 520 17.86 -10.47 13.36
CA LEU A 520 17.35 -10.42 14.73
C LEU A 520 17.42 -9.01 15.34
N ASP A 521 18.52 -8.29 15.11
CA ASP A 521 18.71 -6.95 15.66
C ASP A 521 17.67 -5.98 15.10
N ALA A 522 17.35 -6.08 13.81
CA ALA A 522 16.28 -5.31 13.18
C ALA A 522 14.92 -5.61 13.82
N LEU A 523 14.56 -6.90 13.96
CA LEU A 523 13.29 -7.30 14.59
C LEU A 523 13.18 -6.84 16.05
N VAL A 524 14.26 -6.90 16.82
CA VAL A 524 14.28 -6.43 18.21
C VAL A 524 14.09 -4.92 18.28
N GLU A 525 14.77 -4.17 17.40
CA GLU A 525 14.65 -2.71 17.37
C GLU A 525 13.24 -2.28 16.94
N GLU A 526 12.67 -2.97 15.97
CA GLU A 526 11.31 -2.77 15.51
C GLU A 526 10.28 -3.11 16.60
N ALA A 527 10.49 -4.18 17.37
CA ALA A 527 9.63 -4.52 18.51
C ALA A 527 9.67 -3.42 19.59
N ARG A 528 10.85 -2.85 19.87
CA ARG A 528 10.99 -1.67 20.77
C ARG A 528 10.28 -0.45 20.18
N LYS A 529 10.26 -0.34 18.86
CA LYS A 529 9.63 0.75 18.11
C LYS A 529 8.12 0.59 17.87
N HIS A 530 7.56 -0.58 18.15
CA HIS A 530 6.18 -0.87 17.83
C HIS A 530 5.18 -0.32 18.88
N PRO A 531 4.05 0.30 18.47
CA PRO A 531 3.14 1.07 19.34
C PRO A 531 2.52 0.27 20.49
N LEU A 532 2.31 -1.04 20.32
CA LEU A 532 1.63 -1.89 21.29
C LEU A 532 2.57 -2.62 22.27
N PHE A 533 3.88 -2.38 22.18
CA PHE A 533 4.82 -2.75 23.25
C PHE A 533 5.00 -1.57 24.20
N TYR A 534 4.13 -1.49 25.20
CA TYR A 534 4.13 -0.42 26.19
C TYR A 534 5.51 -0.33 26.90
N LYS A 535 6.31 0.69 26.53
CA LYS A 535 7.74 0.85 26.90
C LYS A 535 8.02 0.68 28.40
N GLU A 536 7.07 1.05 29.25
CA GLU A 536 7.23 1.03 30.72
C GLU A 536 7.17 -0.37 31.33
N LYS A 537 6.64 -1.38 30.62
CA LYS A 537 6.30 -2.69 31.21
C LYS A 537 7.16 -3.86 30.72
N PHE A 538 7.87 -3.72 29.58
CA PHE A 538 8.61 -4.86 29.02
C PHE A 538 9.73 -4.45 28.04
N ALA A 539 10.97 -4.82 28.37
CA ALA A 539 12.12 -4.61 27.48
C ALA A 539 12.38 -5.86 26.63
N LEU A 540 11.85 -5.87 25.40
CA LEU A 540 12.15 -6.92 24.43
C LEU A 540 13.63 -6.92 24.05
N SER A 541 14.18 -8.12 23.92
CA SER A 541 15.61 -8.35 23.63
C SER A 541 15.78 -9.66 22.88
N ALA A 542 16.96 -9.85 22.28
CA ALA A 542 17.32 -11.02 21.48
C ALA A 542 16.99 -12.36 22.17
N ILE A 543 17.15 -12.47 23.49
CA ILE A 543 16.91 -13.72 24.23
C ILE A 543 15.48 -14.24 24.08
N HIS A 544 14.52 -13.34 23.91
CA HIS A 544 13.10 -13.69 23.77
C HIS A 544 12.82 -14.37 22.43
N PHE A 545 13.55 -14.03 21.36
CA PHE A 545 13.42 -14.71 20.07
C PHE A 545 14.24 -16.00 19.99
N LEU A 546 15.33 -16.11 20.74
CA LEU A 546 16.32 -17.18 20.59
C LEU A 546 16.15 -18.40 21.50
N SER A 547 15.25 -18.36 22.48
CA SER A 547 14.99 -19.57 23.28
C SER A 547 14.44 -20.72 22.41
N ASP A 548 14.76 -21.97 22.75
CA ASP A 548 14.36 -23.15 21.97
C ASP A 548 12.85 -23.22 21.72
N ARG A 549 12.05 -22.85 22.73
CA ARG A 549 10.58 -22.77 22.62
C ARG A 549 10.14 -21.78 21.54
N HIS A 550 10.79 -20.62 21.46
CA HIS A 550 10.46 -19.58 20.49
C HIS A 550 10.92 -19.94 19.09
N LEU A 551 12.17 -20.38 18.95
CA LEU A 551 12.69 -20.82 17.65
C LEU A 551 11.89 -22.00 17.08
N SER A 552 11.50 -22.97 17.92
CA SER A 552 10.65 -24.08 17.49
C SER A 552 9.31 -23.59 16.94
N HIS A 553 8.67 -22.66 17.64
CA HIS A 553 7.35 -22.16 17.25
C HIS A 553 7.40 -21.24 16.01
N ILE A 554 8.42 -20.38 15.93
CA ILE A 554 8.66 -19.53 14.76
C ILE A 554 8.88 -20.39 13.51
N ARG A 555 9.65 -21.48 13.63
CA ARG A 555 9.94 -22.41 12.53
C ARG A 555 8.71 -23.16 11.99
N GLU A 556 7.57 -23.15 12.69
CA GLU A 556 6.33 -23.72 12.16
C GLU A 556 5.78 -22.93 10.95
N ARG A 557 6.09 -21.63 10.85
CA ARG A 557 5.55 -20.72 9.81
C ARG A 557 6.61 -19.92 9.06
N MET A 558 7.85 -19.94 9.53
CA MET A 558 8.94 -19.10 9.03
C MET A 558 10.22 -19.91 8.89
N HIS A 559 11.15 -19.41 8.07
CA HIS A 559 12.49 -19.94 8.02
C HIS A 559 13.46 -19.08 8.85
N VAL A 560 14.32 -19.73 9.64
CA VAL A 560 15.36 -19.05 10.44
C VAL A 560 16.72 -19.62 10.07
N GLN A 561 17.51 -18.79 9.40
CA GLN A 561 18.87 -19.13 8.98
C GLN A 561 19.88 -18.56 9.98
N THR A 562 20.93 -19.32 10.29
CA THR A 562 22.04 -18.86 11.15
C THR A 562 23.32 -18.80 10.33
N VAL A 563 23.94 -17.63 10.27
CA VAL A 563 25.21 -17.39 9.55
C VAL A 563 26.15 -16.64 10.47
N ASP A 564 27.35 -17.19 10.71
CA ASP A 564 28.37 -16.63 11.62
C ASP A 564 27.84 -16.22 13.00
N GLY A 565 26.92 -17.03 13.56
CA GLY A 565 26.30 -16.78 14.86
C GLY A 565 25.21 -15.70 14.87
N LYS A 566 24.87 -15.11 13.71
CA LYS A 566 23.75 -14.18 13.55
C LYS A 566 22.53 -14.91 12.99
N HIS A 567 21.35 -14.48 13.42
CA HIS A 567 20.07 -15.07 13.02
C HIS A 567 19.33 -14.16 12.04
N PHE A 568 18.84 -14.76 10.96
CA PHE A 568 18.08 -14.10 9.91
C PHE A 568 16.74 -14.83 9.74
N PHE A 569 15.66 -14.05 9.72
CA PHE A 569 14.30 -14.54 9.68
C PHE A 569 13.69 -14.24 8.32
N TYR A 570 13.00 -15.23 7.75
CA TYR A 570 12.39 -15.18 6.43
C TYR A 570 10.93 -15.63 6.55
N LEU A 571 10.05 -15.04 5.75
CA LEU A 571 8.80 -15.72 5.41
C LEU A 571 9.14 -16.99 4.64
N GLN A 572 8.39 -18.06 4.89
CA GLN A 572 8.69 -19.37 4.31
C GLN A 572 8.59 -19.32 2.77
N GLU A 573 7.58 -18.64 2.22
CA GLU A 573 7.40 -18.50 0.78
C GLU A 573 8.57 -17.78 0.10
N THR A 574 9.15 -16.79 0.77
CA THR A 574 10.29 -16.03 0.26
C THR A 574 11.56 -16.85 0.29
N LYS A 575 11.76 -17.65 1.35
CA LYS A 575 12.89 -18.57 1.38
C LYS A 575 12.75 -19.65 0.30
N ASP A 576 11.56 -20.19 0.12
CA ASP A 576 11.27 -21.14 -0.95
C ASP A 576 11.58 -20.52 -2.33
N ALA A 577 11.24 -19.25 -2.54
CA ALA A 577 11.57 -18.54 -3.78
C ALA A 577 13.09 -18.40 -4.00
N GLU A 578 13.87 -18.06 -2.96
CA GLU A 578 15.34 -18.06 -3.04
C GLU A 578 15.89 -19.44 -3.41
N GLU A 579 15.39 -20.49 -2.76
CA GLU A 579 15.81 -21.88 -3.01
C GLU A 579 15.50 -22.33 -4.44
N ILE A 580 14.34 -21.96 -4.97
CA ILE A 580 13.94 -22.25 -6.36
C ILE A 580 14.90 -21.56 -7.32
N VAL A 581 15.18 -20.26 -7.13
CA VAL A 581 16.09 -19.52 -8.01
C VAL A 581 17.51 -20.08 -7.93
N ALA A 582 18.03 -20.30 -6.72
CA ALA A 582 19.37 -20.83 -6.51
C ALA A 582 19.54 -22.22 -7.13
N ARG A 583 18.56 -23.12 -6.91
CA ARG A 583 18.57 -24.47 -7.47
C ARG A 583 18.47 -24.45 -8.99
N PHE A 584 17.52 -23.69 -9.56
CA PHE A 584 17.33 -23.61 -11.01
C PHE A 584 18.59 -23.11 -11.72
N VAL A 585 19.20 -22.03 -11.21
CA VAL A 585 20.43 -21.48 -11.79
C VAL A 585 21.59 -22.46 -11.61
N GLY A 586 21.80 -22.97 -10.40
CA GLY A 586 22.90 -23.88 -10.06
C GLY A 586 22.88 -25.18 -10.87
N GLU A 587 21.70 -25.77 -11.11
CA GLU A 587 21.59 -26.96 -11.96
C GLU A 587 21.88 -26.64 -13.44
N ARG A 588 21.41 -25.49 -13.94
CA ARG A 588 21.47 -25.14 -15.36
C ARG A 588 22.86 -24.74 -15.84
N ILE A 589 23.68 -24.13 -14.97
CA ILE A 589 25.07 -23.76 -15.32
C ILE A 589 25.95 -25.00 -15.53
N GLU A 590 25.60 -26.13 -14.89
CA GLU A 590 26.34 -27.40 -14.99
C GLU A 590 25.97 -28.21 -16.24
N PHE A 591 24.90 -27.84 -16.96
CA PHE A 591 24.48 -28.59 -18.14
C PHE A 591 25.50 -28.44 -19.28
N SER A 592 25.61 -29.48 -20.11
CA SER A 592 26.50 -29.47 -21.28
C SER A 592 26.02 -28.47 -22.33
N ASP A 593 26.97 -27.91 -23.05
CA ASP A 593 26.69 -26.97 -24.12
C ASP A 593 25.85 -27.63 -25.23
N ARG A 594 25.01 -26.80 -25.85
CA ARG A 594 24.22 -27.18 -27.02
C ARG A 594 25.07 -27.02 -28.26
N ASP A 595 24.99 -28.00 -29.14
CA ASP A 595 25.54 -27.87 -30.49
C ASP A 595 24.70 -26.87 -31.31
N PHE A 596 25.37 -25.93 -31.96
CA PHE A 596 24.74 -24.89 -32.77
C PHE A 596 25.70 -24.44 -33.85
N ASP A 597 25.20 -24.23 -35.07
CA ASP A 597 26.01 -23.76 -36.19
C ASP A 597 26.38 -22.27 -36.01
N LEU A 598 27.68 -22.01 -35.89
CA LEU A 598 28.27 -20.68 -35.73
C LEU A 598 29.09 -20.24 -36.95
N THR A 599 29.06 -20.98 -38.07
CA THR A 599 29.87 -20.67 -39.26
C THR A 599 29.59 -19.28 -39.86
N TRP A 600 28.39 -18.74 -39.62
CA TRP A 600 27.95 -17.42 -40.06
C TRP A 600 28.41 -16.27 -39.16
N LEU A 601 28.91 -16.58 -37.96
CA LEU A 601 29.08 -15.59 -36.90
C LEU A 601 30.11 -14.53 -37.26
N GLU A 602 31.27 -14.95 -37.78
CA GLU A 602 32.35 -14.01 -38.14
C GLU A 602 31.90 -13.01 -39.22
N ASP A 603 31.23 -13.48 -40.28
CA ASP A 603 30.71 -12.60 -41.34
C ASP A 603 29.65 -11.62 -40.80
N TYR A 604 28.80 -12.07 -39.87
CA TYR A 604 27.81 -11.21 -39.22
C TYR A 604 28.46 -10.15 -38.33
N LEU A 605 29.46 -10.53 -37.53
CA LEU A 605 30.18 -9.63 -36.64
C LEU A 605 30.88 -8.53 -37.43
N GLU A 606 31.58 -8.89 -38.52
CA GLU A 606 32.26 -7.93 -39.40
C GLU A 606 31.25 -6.98 -40.07
N GLY A 607 30.14 -7.51 -40.57
CA GLY A 607 29.10 -6.70 -41.20
C GLY A 607 28.44 -5.70 -40.23
N GLU A 608 28.18 -6.09 -38.99
CA GLU A 608 27.59 -5.21 -37.97
C GLU A 608 28.60 -4.16 -37.48
N ALA A 609 29.84 -4.57 -37.25
CA ALA A 609 30.95 -3.69 -36.91
C ALA A 609 31.10 -2.53 -37.90
N VAL A 610 31.15 -2.83 -39.20
CA VAL A 610 31.28 -1.83 -40.26
C VAL A 610 30.14 -0.83 -40.24
N LYS A 611 28.87 -1.29 -40.15
CA LYS A 611 27.70 -0.41 -40.11
C LYS A 611 27.71 0.53 -38.90
N ILE A 612 28.20 0.06 -37.75
CA ILE A 612 28.25 0.86 -36.53
C ILE A 612 29.42 1.85 -36.61
N ALA A 613 30.59 1.39 -37.07
CA ALA A 613 31.78 2.22 -37.25
C ALA A 613 31.56 3.37 -38.26
N GLU A 614 30.72 3.18 -39.27
CA GLU A 614 30.32 4.25 -40.21
C GLU A 614 29.63 5.43 -39.52
N ASN A 615 28.99 5.19 -38.36
CA ASN A 615 28.17 6.17 -37.68
C ASN A 615 28.69 6.57 -36.29
N ILE A 616 29.82 6.02 -35.83
CA ILE A 616 30.40 6.29 -34.51
C ILE A 616 31.91 6.54 -34.63
N SER A 617 32.34 7.75 -34.28
CA SER A 617 33.76 8.11 -34.20
C SER A 617 34.45 7.41 -33.02
N ASN A 618 35.70 6.94 -33.20
CA ASN A 618 36.49 6.23 -32.19
C ASN A 618 35.84 4.93 -31.67
N PHE A 619 35.07 4.24 -32.52
CA PHE A 619 34.49 2.95 -32.21
C PHE A 619 35.57 1.86 -32.02
N ASP A 620 35.54 1.18 -30.87
CA ASP A 620 36.42 0.06 -30.55
C ASP A 620 35.86 -1.22 -31.17
N ASP A 621 36.22 -1.43 -32.43
CA ASP A 621 35.71 -2.50 -33.28
C ASP A 621 36.00 -3.90 -32.69
N GLU A 622 37.25 -4.12 -32.27
CA GLU A 622 37.69 -5.41 -31.71
C GLU A 622 36.93 -5.76 -30.43
N LYS A 623 36.77 -4.79 -29.54
CA LYS A 623 36.01 -5.00 -28.30
C LYS A 623 34.53 -5.26 -28.57
N PHE A 624 33.93 -4.52 -29.51
CA PHE A 624 32.54 -4.77 -29.89
C PHE A 624 32.36 -6.18 -30.44
N LYS A 625 33.22 -6.62 -31.38
CA LYS A 625 33.14 -7.96 -31.97
C LYS A 625 33.29 -9.03 -30.89
N GLU A 626 34.23 -8.86 -29.96
CA GLU A 626 34.45 -9.82 -28.87
C GLU A 626 33.23 -9.90 -27.93
N GLU A 627 32.72 -8.75 -27.48
CA GLU A 627 31.52 -8.69 -26.64
C GLU A 627 30.31 -9.32 -27.33
N ARG A 628 30.14 -9.06 -28.63
CA ARG A 628 29.01 -9.54 -29.43
C ARG A 628 29.13 -11.04 -29.74
N ARG A 629 30.35 -11.52 -30.03
CA ARG A 629 30.67 -12.96 -30.20
C ARG A 629 30.26 -13.71 -28.95
N ARG A 630 30.77 -13.28 -27.78
CA ARG A 630 30.44 -13.91 -26.49
C ARG A 630 28.95 -13.90 -26.20
N LEU A 631 28.23 -12.81 -26.52
CA LEU A 631 26.78 -12.78 -26.37
C LEU A 631 26.07 -13.82 -27.21
N ILE A 632 26.39 -13.88 -28.51
CA ILE A 632 25.70 -14.74 -29.48
C ILE A 632 26.05 -16.21 -29.24
N GLU A 633 27.33 -16.55 -29.09
CA GLU A 633 27.76 -17.91 -28.77
C GLU A 633 27.14 -18.38 -27.45
N GLY A 634 27.21 -17.53 -26.43
CA GLY A 634 26.60 -17.78 -25.13
C GLY A 634 25.09 -18.04 -25.23
N GLY A 635 24.37 -17.14 -25.89
CA GLY A 635 22.92 -17.23 -26.07
C GLY A 635 22.46 -18.42 -26.93
N LEU A 636 23.31 -18.93 -27.82
CA LEU A 636 22.99 -20.07 -28.71
C LEU A 636 23.47 -21.42 -28.17
N GLN A 637 24.48 -21.47 -27.31
CA GLN A 637 25.07 -22.73 -26.85
C GLN A 637 24.80 -23.00 -25.37
N ARG A 638 24.69 -21.98 -24.52
CA ARG A 638 24.61 -22.17 -23.07
C ARG A 638 23.17 -22.43 -22.62
N PRO A 639 22.91 -23.46 -21.78
CA PRO A 639 21.59 -23.70 -21.20
C PRO A 639 21.10 -22.58 -20.28
N PHE A 640 22.03 -21.84 -19.68
CA PHE A 640 21.76 -20.62 -18.91
C PHE A 640 22.80 -19.55 -19.25
N TYR A 641 22.34 -18.34 -19.58
CA TYR A 641 23.22 -17.26 -19.96
C TYR A 641 22.72 -15.90 -19.47
N CYS A 642 23.63 -15.06 -18.99
CA CYS A 642 23.33 -13.71 -18.54
C CYS A 642 24.01 -12.67 -19.45
N VAL A 643 23.24 -11.67 -19.85
CA VAL A 643 23.69 -10.53 -20.65
C VAL A 643 23.45 -9.27 -19.82
N THR A 644 24.53 -8.61 -19.42
CA THR A 644 24.47 -7.31 -18.77
C THR A 644 25.16 -6.25 -19.63
N GLY A 645 24.78 -4.99 -19.49
CA GLY A 645 25.43 -3.92 -20.25
C GLY A 645 24.73 -2.60 -20.10
N ARG A 646 25.42 -1.52 -20.44
CA ARG A 646 24.92 -0.14 -20.31
C ARG A 646 23.80 0.16 -21.32
N PRO A 647 23.03 1.24 -21.13
CA PRO A 647 22.12 1.72 -22.17
C PRO A 647 22.89 2.03 -23.45
N GLY A 648 22.33 1.70 -24.61
CA GLY A 648 22.97 1.97 -25.90
C GLY A 648 24.02 0.94 -26.35
N SER A 649 24.32 -0.11 -25.57
CA SER A 649 25.27 -1.16 -25.97
C SER A 649 24.73 -2.20 -26.97
N GLY A 650 23.53 -1.96 -27.53
CA GLY A 650 22.93 -2.85 -28.52
C GLY A 650 22.46 -4.21 -27.97
N LYS A 651 22.21 -4.37 -26.66
CA LYS A 651 21.73 -5.62 -26.04
C LYS A 651 20.56 -6.23 -26.81
N THR A 652 19.48 -5.45 -26.94
CA THR A 652 18.22 -5.85 -27.59
C THR A 652 18.44 -6.31 -29.04
N HIS A 653 19.27 -5.61 -29.80
CA HIS A 653 19.59 -5.98 -31.18
C HIS A 653 20.32 -7.33 -31.26
N ALA A 654 21.31 -7.55 -30.40
CA ALA A 654 22.05 -8.80 -30.38
C ALA A 654 21.23 -9.99 -29.88
N VAL A 655 20.34 -9.77 -28.91
CA VAL A 655 19.38 -10.77 -28.45
C VAL A 655 18.40 -11.12 -29.56
N GLN A 656 17.95 -10.14 -30.36
CA GLN A 656 17.14 -10.41 -31.54
C GLN A 656 17.88 -11.29 -32.56
N ALA A 657 19.17 -11.05 -32.80
CA ALA A 657 19.97 -11.91 -33.66
C ALA A 657 20.04 -13.36 -33.14
N VAL A 658 20.12 -13.56 -31.82
CA VAL A 658 20.00 -14.90 -31.21
C VAL A 658 18.62 -15.51 -31.48
N LEU A 659 17.54 -14.76 -31.24
CA LEU A 659 16.16 -15.24 -31.47
C LEU A 659 15.90 -15.63 -32.93
N ASP A 660 16.37 -14.83 -33.89
CA ASP A 660 16.22 -15.12 -35.33
C ASP A 660 16.99 -16.38 -35.75
N ARG A 661 18.08 -16.70 -35.05
CA ARG A 661 18.85 -17.92 -35.30
C ARG A 661 18.18 -19.14 -34.69
N LEU A 662 17.60 -19.00 -33.50
CA LEU A 662 16.77 -20.03 -32.88
C LEU A 662 15.54 -20.34 -33.76
N ASP A 663 14.89 -19.32 -34.30
CA ASP A 663 13.77 -19.45 -35.25
C ASP A 663 14.17 -20.23 -36.51
N LYS A 664 15.31 -19.88 -37.13
CA LYS A 664 15.87 -20.62 -38.29
C LYS A 664 16.23 -22.07 -37.96
N ALA A 665 16.60 -22.35 -36.72
CA ALA A 665 16.84 -23.71 -36.23
C ALA A 665 15.55 -24.47 -35.87
N GLY A 666 14.38 -23.85 -36.07
CA GLY A 666 13.07 -24.44 -35.76
C GLY A 666 12.76 -24.49 -34.27
N GLU A 667 13.44 -23.69 -33.44
CA GLU A 667 13.22 -23.65 -32.01
C GLU A 667 12.29 -22.51 -31.62
N THR A 668 11.32 -22.82 -30.76
CA THR A 668 10.39 -21.81 -30.24
C THR A 668 11.03 -20.98 -29.13
N ALA A 669 10.70 -19.69 -29.05
CA ALA A 669 11.15 -18.85 -27.95
C ALA A 669 10.04 -17.96 -27.38
N THR A 670 10.04 -17.77 -26.06
CA THR A 670 9.17 -16.80 -25.40
C THR A 670 10.04 -15.76 -24.71
N VAL A 671 9.87 -14.52 -25.13
CA VAL A 671 10.53 -13.35 -24.53
C VAL A 671 9.56 -12.73 -23.53
N LEU A 672 10.02 -12.60 -22.30
CA LEU A 672 9.31 -12.00 -21.20
C LEU A 672 9.94 -10.66 -20.85
N ALA A 673 9.13 -9.67 -20.50
CA ALA A 673 9.60 -8.40 -19.98
C ALA A 673 8.70 -7.93 -18.82
N PRO A 674 9.21 -7.13 -17.88
CA PRO A 674 8.42 -6.59 -16.76
C PRO A 674 7.40 -5.53 -17.20
N THR A 675 7.63 -4.83 -18.31
CA THR A 675 6.75 -3.74 -18.77
C THR A 675 6.26 -3.93 -20.21
N GLY A 676 5.06 -3.44 -20.50
CA GLY A 676 4.48 -3.50 -21.85
C GLY A 676 5.32 -2.77 -22.91
N LYS A 677 5.95 -1.64 -22.54
CA LYS A 677 6.84 -0.89 -23.44
C LYS A 677 8.10 -1.69 -23.79
N ALA A 678 8.70 -2.38 -22.82
CA ALA A 678 9.83 -3.27 -23.07
C ALA A 678 9.43 -4.46 -23.96
N ALA A 679 8.29 -5.10 -23.68
CA ALA A 679 7.77 -6.20 -24.50
C ALA A 679 7.47 -5.78 -25.96
N LEU A 680 6.95 -4.55 -26.17
CA LEU A 680 6.65 -4.01 -27.50
C LEU A 680 7.91 -3.76 -28.34
N ARG A 681 8.98 -3.23 -27.75
CA ARG A 681 10.24 -2.90 -28.45
C ARG A 681 10.82 -4.06 -29.26
N LEU A 682 10.75 -5.27 -28.72
CA LEU A 682 11.24 -6.47 -29.41
C LEU A 682 10.24 -7.03 -30.43
N SER A 683 8.97 -6.61 -30.41
CA SER A 683 7.91 -7.13 -31.29
C SER A 683 7.66 -6.33 -32.57
N GLU A 684 8.13 -5.07 -32.65
CA GLU A 684 7.77 -4.13 -33.73
C GLU A 684 8.17 -4.59 -35.14
N ASN A 685 9.21 -5.42 -35.26
CA ASN A 685 9.74 -5.88 -36.55
C ASN A 685 9.68 -7.41 -36.73
N VAL A 686 8.82 -8.09 -35.96
CA VAL A 686 8.74 -9.55 -35.95
C VAL A 686 7.72 -10.02 -36.98
N SER A 687 8.13 -10.96 -37.83
CA SER A 687 7.23 -11.61 -38.79
C SER A 687 6.08 -12.30 -38.07
N ALA A 688 4.87 -12.24 -38.62
CA ALA A 688 3.71 -12.96 -38.10
C ALA A 688 3.90 -14.49 -38.01
N ASN A 689 4.89 -15.03 -38.74
CA ASN A 689 5.22 -16.45 -38.76
C ASN A 689 6.45 -16.82 -37.90
N ALA A 690 7.02 -15.88 -37.14
CA ALA A 690 8.16 -16.18 -36.26
C ALA A 690 7.77 -17.21 -35.19
N LEU A 691 8.68 -18.14 -34.89
CA LEU A 691 8.53 -19.12 -33.82
C LEU A 691 8.81 -18.54 -32.43
N TRP A 692 9.04 -17.23 -32.35
CA TRP A 692 9.20 -16.52 -31.10
C TRP A 692 8.18 -15.40 -30.92
N LYS A 693 7.88 -15.11 -29.66
CA LYS A 693 6.89 -14.10 -29.27
C LYS A 693 7.38 -13.31 -28.06
N THR A 694 6.85 -12.10 -27.90
CA THR A 694 7.07 -11.27 -26.72
C THR A 694 5.77 -11.08 -25.94
N GLU A 695 5.87 -11.04 -24.62
CA GLU A 695 4.77 -10.62 -23.75
C GLU A 695 5.32 -10.18 -22.39
N THR A 696 4.49 -9.51 -21.60
CA THR A 696 4.84 -9.19 -20.21
C THR A 696 4.82 -10.44 -19.34
N ILE A 697 5.66 -10.50 -18.30
CA ILE A 697 5.70 -11.61 -17.34
C ILE A 697 4.29 -11.89 -16.76
N ASP A 698 3.56 -10.85 -16.32
CA ASP A 698 2.21 -11.01 -15.74
C ASP A 698 1.20 -11.61 -16.71
N ARG A 699 1.25 -11.17 -17.98
CA ARG A 699 0.39 -11.72 -19.04
C ARG A 699 0.69 -13.19 -19.26
N TRP A 700 1.97 -13.58 -19.25
CA TRP A 700 2.40 -14.97 -19.36
C TRP A 700 1.91 -15.81 -18.18
N ILE A 701 2.04 -15.30 -16.95
CA ILE A 701 1.56 -15.96 -15.72
C ILE A 701 0.05 -16.15 -15.77
N TYR A 702 -0.70 -15.09 -16.05
CA TYR A 702 -2.16 -15.11 -16.10
C TYR A 702 -2.68 -16.09 -17.15
N ARG A 703 -2.19 -16.00 -18.39
CA ARG A 703 -2.66 -16.90 -19.46
C ARG A 703 -2.24 -18.35 -19.25
N SER A 704 -1.20 -18.60 -18.44
CA SER A 704 -0.74 -19.94 -18.08
C SER A 704 -1.50 -20.53 -16.88
N GLY A 705 -2.42 -19.76 -16.28
CA GLY A 705 -3.23 -20.19 -15.14
C GLY A 705 -2.43 -20.24 -13.84
N LEU A 706 -1.44 -19.35 -13.68
CA LEU A 706 -0.49 -19.36 -12.56
C LEU A 706 -0.64 -18.15 -11.62
N ALA A 707 -1.63 -17.28 -11.83
CA ALA A 707 -1.80 -16.03 -11.07
C ALA A 707 -1.95 -16.26 -9.56
N SER A 708 -2.60 -17.35 -9.15
CA SER A 708 -2.85 -17.67 -7.74
C SER A 708 -1.58 -17.87 -6.89
N PHE A 709 -0.41 -18.07 -7.52
CA PHE A 709 0.85 -18.21 -6.82
C PHE A 709 1.52 -16.87 -6.48
N LEU A 710 1.08 -15.76 -7.08
CA LEU A 710 1.52 -14.40 -6.72
C LEU A 710 0.62 -13.74 -5.68
N ASP A 711 -0.65 -14.14 -5.59
CA ASP A 711 -1.65 -13.55 -4.69
C ASP A 711 -1.48 -13.93 -3.20
N GLY A 712 -0.38 -14.61 -2.85
CA GLY A 712 -0.08 -15.05 -1.49
C GLY A 712 -0.90 -16.27 -1.04
N GLY A 713 -0.25 -17.19 -0.32
CA GLY A 713 -0.91 -18.31 0.35
C GLY A 713 -1.23 -19.55 -0.49
N VAL A 714 -0.56 -19.72 -1.64
CA VAL A 714 -0.32 -21.04 -2.25
C VAL A 714 1.19 -21.17 -2.45
N SER A 715 1.80 -22.23 -1.92
CA SER A 715 3.25 -22.43 -2.07
C SER A 715 3.60 -22.80 -3.50
N LEU A 716 4.67 -22.22 -4.05
CA LEU A 716 5.24 -22.62 -5.33
C LEU A 716 5.61 -24.11 -5.37
N LYS A 717 5.95 -24.70 -4.22
CA LYS A 717 6.30 -26.12 -4.09
C LYS A 717 5.10 -27.06 -4.32
N THR A 718 3.87 -26.58 -4.21
CA THR A 718 2.66 -27.37 -4.48
C THR A 718 2.17 -27.21 -5.92
N MET A 719 2.96 -26.59 -6.81
CA MET A 719 2.56 -26.38 -8.19
C MET A 719 2.36 -27.70 -8.94
N GLU A 720 1.18 -27.84 -9.54
CA GLU A 720 0.84 -28.93 -10.44
C GLU A 720 0.83 -28.48 -11.90
N ARG A 721 0.80 -29.44 -12.83
CA ARG A 721 0.77 -29.13 -14.26
C ARG A 721 -0.54 -28.43 -14.66
N SER A 722 -0.42 -27.25 -15.26
CA SER A 722 -1.52 -26.46 -15.78
C SER A 722 -1.82 -26.86 -17.23
N LYS A 723 -3.09 -27.12 -17.54
CA LYS A 723 -3.56 -27.37 -18.91
C LYS A 723 -3.49 -26.13 -19.82
N TYR A 724 -3.36 -24.94 -19.23
CA TYR A 724 -3.28 -23.67 -19.96
C TYR A 724 -1.85 -23.29 -20.32
N TYR A 725 -0.86 -23.93 -19.69
CA TYR A 725 0.54 -23.69 -19.95
C TYR A 725 0.92 -24.12 -21.37
N LYS A 726 1.57 -23.22 -22.11
CA LYS A 726 2.06 -23.49 -23.46
C LYS A 726 3.58 -23.53 -23.45
N GLY A 727 4.12 -24.69 -23.83
CA GLY A 727 5.57 -24.91 -23.84
C GLY A 727 6.31 -24.06 -24.87
N THR A 728 7.60 -23.87 -24.62
CA THR A 728 8.56 -23.18 -25.48
C THR A 728 9.93 -23.82 -25.35
N ASP A 729 10.80 -23.78 -26.36
CA ASP A 729 12.14 -24.36 -26.24
C ASP A 729 13.07 -23.41 -25.46
N ASN A 730 12.94 -22.11 -25.69
CA ASN A 730 13.82 -21.09 -25.12
C ASN A 730 13.01 -20.01 -24.38
N ILE A 731 13.57 -19.50 -23.28
CA ILE A 731 13.05 -18.35 -22.54
C ILE A 731 14.10 -17.24 -22.56
N VAL A 732 13.67 -16.02 -22.86
CA VAL A 732 14.46 -14.81 -22.68
C VAL A 732 13.71 -13.89 -21.74
N ILE A 733 14.37 -13.36 -20.71
CA ILE A 733 13.78 -12.36 -19.82
C ILE A 733 14.57 -11.06 -20.01
N ASP A 734 13.94 -10.07 -20.65
CA ASP A 734 14.51 -8.75 -20.88
C ASP A 734 14.14 -7.77 -19.76
N GLU A 735 14.97 -6.74 -19.56
CA GLU A 735 14.90 -5.80 -18.43
C GLU A 735 14.87 -6.51 -17.05
N MET A 736 15.68 -7.56 -16.90
CA MET A 736 15.74 -8.42 -15.72
C MET A 736 16.12 -7.68 -14.42
N SER A 737 16.76 -6.51 -14.52
CA SER A 737 17.02 -5.58 -13.40
C SER A 737 15.76 -5.15 -12.65
N MET A 738 14.59 -5.16 -13.30
CA MET A 738 13.31 -4.78 -12.70
C MET A 738 12.46 -5.97 -12.22
N VAL A 739 12.95 -7.21 -12.38
CA VAL A 739 12.18 -8.41 -12.02
C VAL A 739 12.53 -8.86 -10.61
N ASP A 740 11.52 -8.93 -9.75
CA ASP A 740 11.67 -9.32 -8.33
C ASP A 740 11.84 -10.83 -8.14
N LEU A 741 12.13 -11.23 -6.90
CA LEU A 741 12.34 -12.63 -6.54
C LEU A 741 11.08 -13.51 -6.72
N PRO A 742 9.87 -13.13 -6.22
CA PRO A 742 8.67 -13.93 -6.41
C PRO A 742 8.33 -14.22 -7.88
N HIS A 743 8.41 -13.22 -8.76
CA HIS A 743 8.11 -13.40 -10.18
C HIS A 743 9.12 -14.33 -10.86
N LEU A 744 10.42 -14.15 -10.57
CA LEU A 744 11.45 -15.01 -11.15
C LEU A 744 11.31 -16.46 -10.66
N ALA A 745 11.12 -16.66 -9.36
CA ALA A 745 10.92 -17.98 -8.77
C ALA A 745 9.70 -18.67 -9.37
N LEU A 746 8.58 -17.95 -9.57
CA LEU A 746 7.40 -18.50 -10.22
C LEU A 746 7.67 -18.92 -11.66
N VAL A 747 8.38 -18.09 -12.45
CA VAL A 747 8.78 -18.47 -13.82
C VAL A 747 9.63 -19.73 -13.79
N PHE A 748 10.66 -19.81 -12.95
CA PHE A 748 11.55 -20.98 -12.89
C PHE A 748 10.83 -22.24 -12.40
N GLN A 749 10.01 -22.14 -11.37
CA GLN A 749 9.19 -23.26 -10.89
C GLN A 749 8.25 -23.77 -11.99
N ALA A 750 7.62 -22.87 -12.75
CA ALA A 750 6.75 -23.23 -13.85
C ALA A 750 7.50 -23.98 -14.96
N LEU A 751 8.73 -23.56 -15.29
CA LEU A 751 9.58 -24.26 -16.26
C LEU A 751 9.91 -25.69 -15.79
N GLU A 752 10.22 -25.88 -14.52
CA GLU A 752 10.54 -27.20 -13.96
C GLU A 752 9.34 -28.14 -13.93
N VAL A 753 8.16 -27.65 -13.55
CA VAL A 753 6.95 -28.47 -13.41
C VAL A 753 6.32 -28.80 -14.76
N HIS A 754 6.21 -27.80 -15.65
CA HIS A 754 5.52 -27.95 -16.93
C HIS A 754 6.44 -28.46 -18.04
N GLN A 755 7.74 -28.19 -17.96
CA GLN A 755 8.73 -28.52 -18.99
C GLN A 755 10.02 -29.17 -18.43
N PRO A 756 9.91 -30.24 -17.62
CA PRO A 756 11.06 -30.87 -16.99
C PRO A 756 12.03 -31.39 -18.05
N GLY A 757 13.23 -30.81 -18.08
CA GLY A 757 14.31 -31.18 -19.02
C GLY A 757 14.08 -30.78 -20.49
N SER A 758 12.93 -30.21 -20.87
CA SER A 758 12.66 -29.84 -22.27
C SER A 758 13.05 -28.40 -22.61
N ILE A 759 13.11 -27.50 -21.63
CA ILE A 759 13.67 -26.16 -21.83
C ILE A 759 15.13 -26.27 -22.25
N LYS A 760 15.48 -25.71 -23.40
CA LYS A 760 16.81 -25.71 -23.95
C LYS A 760 17.68 -24.62 -23.35
N ARG A 761 17.17 -23.38 -23.29
CA ARG A 761 17.93 -22.21 -22.83
C ARG A 761 17.07 -21.23 -22.03
N VAL A 762 17.71 -20.60 -21.05
CA VAL A 762 17.20 -19.44 -20.33
C VAL A 762 18.24 -18.32 -20.44
N ILE A 763 17.83 -17.18 -20.99
CA ILE A 763 18.70 -16.01 -21.18
C ILE A 763 18.14 -14.85 -20.36
N LEU A 764 18.94 -14.34 -19.42
CA LEU A 764 18.59 -13.17 -18.62
C LEU A 764 19.30 -11.93 -19.18
N VAL A 765 18.55 -10.86 -19.48
CA VAL A 765 19.07 -9.65 -20.11
C VAL A 765 18.67 -8.43 -19.28
N GLY A 766 19.63 -7.59 -18.92
CA GLY A 766 19.35 -6.38 -18.13
C GLY A 766 20.55 -5.45 -17.99
N ASP A 767 20.43 -4.45 -17.12
CA ASP A 767 21.55 -3.61 -16.70
C ASP A 767 21.73 -3.71 -15.18
N GLU A 768 22.88 -4.21 -14.75
CA GLU A 768 23.21 -4.36 -13.32
C GLU A 768 23.29 -3.03 -12.55
N ASN A 769 23.33 -1.89 -13.25
CA ASN A 769 23.43 -0.56 -12.65
C ASN A 769 22.09 0.21 -12.68
N GLN A 770 21.04 -0.40 -13.21
CA GLN A 770 19.70 0.18 -13.15
C GLN A 770 19.12 0.04 -11.74
N LEU A 771 18.07 0.81 -11.46
CA LEU A 771 17.29 0.68 -10.22
C LEU A 771 16.88 -0.79 -9.98
N PRO A 772 16.90 -1.25 -8.72
CA PRO A 772 16.44 -2.59 -8.35
C PRO A 772 14.94 -2.76 -8.60
N PRO A 773 14.42 -4.00 -8.52
CA PRO A 773 12.99 -4.25 -8.56
C PRO A 773 12.24 -3.48 -7.46
N ILE A 774 10.98 -3.15 -7.71
CA ILE A 774 10.08 -2.57 -6.69
C ILE A 774 9.71 -3.64 -5.64
N GLY A 775 9.55 -4.90 -6.08
CA GLY A 775 9.22 -6.02 -5.20
C GLY A 775 10.41 -6.56 -4.40
N CYS A 776 10.14 -7.57 -3.59
CA CYS A 776 11.13 -8.22 -2.73
C CYS A 776 12.29 -8.86 -3.51
N GLY A 777 13.52 -8.56 -3.10
CA GLY A 777 14.75 -9.18 -3.60
C GLY A 777 15.28 -8.59 -4.91
N ARG A 778 16.56 -8.83 -5.18
CA ARG A 778 17.28 -8.33 -6.38
C ARG A 778 17.96 -9.45 -7.16
N PRO A 779 17.19 -10.46 -7.62
CA PRO A 779 17.76 -11.72 -8.11
C PRO A 779 18.75 -11.56 -9.25
N PHE A 780 18.56 -10.60 -10.17
CA PHE A 780 19.50 -10.38 -11.27
C PHE A 780 20.91 -9.98 -10.79
N HIS A 781 20.97 -9.07 -9.83
CA HIS A 781 22.22 -8.61 -9.23
C HIS A 781 22.92 -9.77 -8.51
N ASP A 782 22.16 -10.54 -7.73
CA ASP A 782 22.72 -11.64 -6.93
C ASP A 782 23.15 -12.83 -7.81
N ILE A 783 22.43 -13.13 -8.90
CA ILE A 783 22.86 -14.12 -9.92
C ILE A 783 24.16 -13.68 -10.59
N ILE A 784 24.28 -12.41 -11.00
CA ILE A 784 25.52 -11.88 -11.59
C ILE A 784 26.68 -11.98 -10.59
N ALA A 785 26.43 -11.62 -9.32
CA ALA A 785 27.43 -11.74 -8.26
C ALA A 785 27.89 -13.20 -8.12
N HIS A 786 26.96 -14.14 -8.06
CA HIS A 786 27.26 -15.57 -7.98
C HIS A 786 28.08 -16.08 -9.18
N LEU A 787 27.74 -15.67 -10.41
CA LEU A 787 28.51 -16.04 -11.60
C LEU A 787 29.95 -15.47 -11.56
N ARG A 788 30.18 -14.34 -10.88
CA ARG A 788 31.49 -13.70 -10.71
C ARG A 788 32.34 -14.30 -9.59
N GLU A 789 31.76 -15.11 -8.71
CA GLU A 789 32.52 -15.76 -7.63
C GLU A 789 33.61 -16.69 -8.19
N GLU A 790 33.37 -17.29 -9.35
CA GLU A 790 34.29 -18.18 -10.04
C GLU A 790 34.57 -17.68 -11.48
N PRO A 791 35.84 -17.39 -11.85
CA PRO A 791 36.19 -16.85 -13.17
C PRO A 791 35.72 -17.72 -14.34
N GLU A 792 35.69 -19.05 -14.16
CA GLU A 792 35.21 -19.98 -15.18
C GLU A 792 33.71 -19.79 -15.44
N ARG A 793 32.89 -19.62 -14.39
CA ARG A 793 31.45 -19.35 -14.51
C ARG A 793 31.19 -17.99 -15.14
N GLU A 794 31.94 -16.96 -14.73
CA GLU A 794 31.82 -15.63 -15.32
C GLU A 794 32.12 -15.69 -16.83
N GLN A 795 33.24 -16.32 -17.21
CA GLN A 795 33.63 -16.40 -18.60
C GLN A 795 32.61 -17.19 -19.43
N ARG A 796 32.07 -18.28 -18.87
CA ARG A 796 31.18 -19.22 -19.54
C ARG A 796 29.72 -18.75 -19.64
N ASN A 797 29.20 -18.07 -18.62
CA ASN A 797 27.76 -17.82 -18.47
C ASN A 797 27.38 -16.33 -18.40
N LEU A 798 28.34 -15.40 -18.42
CA LEU A 798 28.08 -13.97 -18.33
C LEU A 798 28.86 -13.19 -19.39
N VAL A 799 28.16 -12.27 -20.06
CA VAL A 799 28.80 -11.21 -20.87
C VAL A 799 28.38 -9.84 -20.36
N ARG A 800 29.35 -8.92 -20.31
CA ARG A 800 29.13 -7.52 -20.00
C ARG A 800 29.47 -6.66 -21.21
N LEU A 801 28.45 -6.03 -21.79
CA LEU A 801 28.61 -5.15 -22.96
C LEU A 801 28.96 -3.73 -22.50
N LEU A 802 30.13 -3.25 -22.92
CA LEU A 802 30.62 -1.90 -22.64
C LEU A 802 30.71 -1.03 -23.89
N SER A 803 30.74 -1.65 -25.08
CA SER A 803 30.80 -0.94 -26.36
C SER A 803 29.53 -0.11 -26.58
N ASN A 804 29.68 1.13 -27.04
CA ASN A 804 28.54 1.96 -27.42
C ASN A 804 28.17 1.71 -28.88
N CYS A 805 26.87 1.55 -29.14
CA CYS A 805 26.31 1.35 -30.47
C CYS A 805 25.36 2.49 -30.91
N ARG A 806 25.31 3.62 -30.19
CA ARG A 806 24.48 4.78 -30.54
C ARG A 806 25.28 5.86 -31.27
N GLN A 807 24.67 6.44 -32.31
CA GLN A 807 25.27 7.39 -33.27
C GLN A 807 25.65 8.76 -32.67
N GLN A 808 25.04 9.18 -31.56
CA GLN A 808 25.38 10.41 -30.86
C GLN A 808 25.76 10.07 -29.43
N GLN A 809 27.03 10.27 -29.10
CA GLN A 809 27.57 10.00 -27.77
C GLN A 809 28.13 11.28 -27.19
N ASP A 810 27.45 11.77 -26.17
CA ASP A 810 28.02 12.75 -25.27
C ASP A 810 28.65 11.99 -24.11
N ASP A 811 29.98 11.88 -24.12
CA ASP A 811 30.71 11.22 -23.04
C ASP A 811 30.43 11.88 -21.68
N THR A 812 30.07 13.16 -21.68
CA THR A 812 29.67 13.93 -20.50
C THR A 812 28.40 13.36 -19.87
N VAL A 813 27.38 13.01 -20.68
CA VAL A 813 26.13 12.40 -20.19
C VAL A 813 26.40 11.04 -19.56
N LEU A 814 27.29 10.25 -20.17
CA LEU A 814 27.66 8.93 -19.65
C LEU A 814 28.51 9.01 -18.38
N GLN A 815 29.43 9.98 -18.30
CA GLN A 815 30.21 10.25 -17.11
C GLN A 815 29.33 10.78 -15.97
N ALA A 816 28.36 11.65 -16.26
CA ALA A 816 27.36 12.11 -15.31
C ALA A 816 26.54 10.92 -14.77
N ALA A 817 26.08 10.03 -15.64
CA ALA A 817 25.41 8.79 -15.21
C ALA A 817 26.30 7.89 -14.33
N HIS A 818 27.63 7.87 -14.53
CA HIS A 818 28.55 7.10 -13.66
C HIS A 818 28.76 7.75 -12.30
N LEU A 819 28.76 9.09 -12.21
CA LEU A 819 28.81 9.81 -10.93
C LEU A 819 27.67 9.37 -10.01
N PHE A 820 26.44 9.27 -10.53
CA PHE A 820 25.28 8.83 -9.77
C PHE A 820 25.21 7.31 -9.50
N ALA A 821 25.98 6.49 -10.24
CA ALA A 821 26.03 5.04 -10.06
C ALA A 821 27.03 4.56 -8.98
N GLY A 822 27.62 5.47 -8.21
CA GLY A 822 28.52 5.14 -7.09
C GLY A 822 29.87 4.50 -7.48
N LYS A 823 30.18 4.42 -8.78
CA LYS A 823 31.47 3.91 -9.27
C LYS A 823 32.47 5.06 -9.22
N ASN A 824 33.15 5.19 -8.08
CA ASN A 824 34.22 6.16 -7.81
C ASN A 824 35.30 6.21 -8.91
N ARG A 825 35.07 7.01 -9.94
CA ARG A 825 36.11 7.83 -10.57
C ARG A 825 35.78 9.26 -10.23
N TYR A 826 36.69 9.91 -9.51
CA TYR A 826 36.61 11.32 -9.17
C TYR A 826 36.57 12.14 -10.47
N HIS A 827 35.37 12.46 -10.95
CA HIS A 827 35.16 13.51 -11.95
C HIS A 827 34.77 14.80 -11.21
N THR A 828 35.65 15.27 -10.33
CA THR A 828 35.41 16.45 -9.49
C THR A 828 35.02 17.66 -10.35
N ASP A 829 35.69 17.83 -11.49
CA ASP A 829 35.42 18.90 -12.46
C ASP A 829 34.04 18.79 -13.11
N LEU A 830 33.56 17.56 -13.39
CA LEU A 830 32.22 17.35 -13.95
C LEU A 830 31.14 17.59 -12.88
N LEU A 831 31.39 17.16 -11.65
CA LEU A 831 30.47 17.44 -10.53
C LEU A 831 30.37 18.94 -10.27
N GLU A 832 31.50 19.65 -10.25
CA GLU A 832 31.54 21.12 -10.17
C GLU A 832 30.82 21.77 -11.36
N GLY A 833 31.01 21.26 -12.58
CA GLY A 833 30.30 21.73 -13.77
C GLY A 833 28.78 21.52 -13.67
N LEU A 834 28.33 20.34 -13.24
CA LEU A 834 26.92 20.07 -12.99
C LEU A 834 26.35 21.05 -11.96
N LEU A 835 27.06 21.28 -10.84
CA LEU A 835 26.67 22.20 -9.76
C LEU A 835 26.60 23.67 -10.20
N LEU A 836 27.42 24.08 -11.16
CA LEU A 836 27.41 25.44 -11.72
C LEU A 836 26.26 25.66 -12.72
N GLY A 837 25.73 24.60 -13.33
CA GLY A 837 24.69 24.66 -14.33
C GLY A 837 25.17 25.18 -15.71
N GLY A 838 24.23 25.39 -16.62
CA GLY A 838 24.47 25.82 -18.00
C GLY A 838 24.62 24.65 -18.99
N ASP A 839 25.17 24.96 -20.17
CA ASP A 839 25.47 23.97 -21.20
C ASP A 839 26.76 23.24 -20.83
N ILE A 840 26.63 22.05 -20.21
CA ILE A 840 27.76 21.21 -19.80
C ILE A 840 28.39 20.55 -21.02
N SER A 841 27.55 20.20 -22.00
CA SER A 841 27.94 19.61 -23.27
C SER A 841 26.80 19.75 -24.30
N PRO A 842 27.03 19.46 -25.60
CA PRO A 842 26.01 19.64 -26.63
C PRO A 842 24.69 18.89 -26.38
N TYR A 843 24.71 17.85 -25.54
CA TYR A 843 23.54 17.03 -25.21
C TYR A 843 23.21 17.01 -23.71
N LEU A 844 23.89 17.82 -22.88
CA LEU A 844 23.60 17.96 -21.45
C LEU A 844 23.59 19.43 -21.06
N LYS A 845 22.39 19.95 -20.81
CA LYS A 845 22.17 21.24 -20.19
C LYS A 845 21.63 21.02 -18.79
N VAL A 846 22.20 21.69 -17.81
CA VAL A 846 21.72 21.69 -16.42
C VAL A 846 21.17 23.06 -16.12
N GLN A 847 19.92 23.14 -15.70
CA GLN A 847 19.32 24.39 -15.24
C GLN A 847 18.81 24.17 -13.82
N TYR A 848 19.00 25.18 -12.99
CA TYR A 848 18.46 25.26 -11.65
C TYR A 848 17.27 26.21 -11.69
N TRP A 849 16.27 25.92 -10.85
CA TRP A 849 15.09 26.75 -10.68
C TRP A 849 14.73 26.75 -9.20
N ASP A 850 14.24 27.89 -8.74
CA ASP A 850 13.82 28.04 -7.34
C ASP A 850 12.30 27.86 -7.18
N ASN A 851 11.53 27.94 -8.27
CA ASN A 851 10.07 27.84 -8.24
C ASN A 851 9.47 27.34 -9.57
N ALA A 852 8.18 27.01 -9.54
CA ALA A 852 7.45 26.45 -10.68
C ALA A 852 7.32 27.40 -11.88
N ASP A 853 7.20 28.72 -11.64
CA ASP A 853 7.10 29.71 -12.73
C ASP A 853 8.42 29.80 -13.50
N GLU A 854 9.55 29.76 -12.78
CA GLU A 854 10.88 29.71 -13.39
C GLU A 854 11.09 28.43 -14.18
N LEU A 855 10.74 27.26 -13.61
CA LEU A 855 10.79 25.99 -14.33
C LEU A 855 9.92 26.03 -15.59
N GLN A 856 8.69 26.53 -15.50
CA GLN A 856 7.79 26.62 -16.65
C GLN A 856 8.36 27.55 -17.71
N GLY A 857 8.88 28.72 -17.32
CA GLY A 857 9.53 29.65 -18.24
C GLY A 857 10.76 29.02 -18.92
N GLN A 858 11.61 28.33 -18.17
CA GLN A 858 12.78 27.62 -18.70
C GLN A 858 12.37 26.49 -19.66
N VAL A 859 11.32 25.73 -19.33
CA VAL A 859 10.77 24.66 -20.19
C VAL A 859 10.15 25.24 -21.46
N GLU A 860 9.39 26.32 -21.37
CA GLU A 860 8.79 27.00 -22.53
C GLU A 860 9.87 27.58 -23.45
N GLU A 861 10.89 28.24 -22.90
CA GLU A 861 12.04 28.75 -23.66
C GLU A 861 12.79 27.60 -24.35
N PHE A 862 13.07 26.52 -23.61
CA PHE A 862 13.73 25.35 -24.16
C PHE A 862 12.90 24.69 -25.28
N LEU A 863 11.60 24.50 -25.08
CA LEU A 863 10.72 23.93 -26.10
C LEU A 863 10.63 24.83 -27.33
N ALA A 864 10.52 26.16 -27.15
CA ALA A 864 10.49 27.10 -28.26
C ALA A 864 11.80 27.07 -29.06
N GLN A 865 12.95 26.99 -28.37
CA GLN A 865 14.25 26.84 -29.00
C GLN A 865 14.35 25.53 -29.80
N VAL A 866 14.05 24.39 -29.18
CA VAL A 866 14.14 23.07 -29.81
C VAL A 866 13.17 22.93 -31.00
N LEU A 867 11.94 23.44 -30.87
CA LEU A 867 10.96 23.42 -31.96
C LEU A 867 11.41 24.31 -33.13
N SER A 868 11.96 25.49 -32.86
CA SER A 868 12.53 26.36 -33.90
C SER A 868 13.73 25.71 -34.61
N GLU A 869 14.60 25.02 -33.88
CA GLU A 869 15.73 24.28 -34.46
C GLU A 869 15.25 23.08 -35.30
N ALA A 870 14.20 22.37 -34.86
CA ALA A 870 13.61 21.27 -35.61
C ALA A 870 12.94 21.73 -36.92
N GLU A 871 12.21 22.86 -36.91
CA GLU A 871 11.62 23.45 -38.12
C GLU A 871 12.69 23.87 -39.15
N GLN A 872 13.86 24.34 -38.70
CA GLN A 872 15.00 24.68 -39.57
C GLN A 872 15.68 23.44 -40.20
N HIS A 873 15.50 22.25 -39.62
CA HIS A 873 16.02 20.99 -40.16
C HIS A 873 15.01 20.20 -41.01
N THR A 874 13.78 20.70 -41.17
CA THR A 874 12.73 20.07 -41.99
C THR A 874 12.52 20.77 -43.36
N VAL A 875 13.39 21.71 -43.75
CA VAL A 875 13.37 22.44 -45.04
C VAL A 875 14.44 21.97 -46.00
#